data_AF-A0A182Q7L6-F1
#
_entry.id   AF-A0A182Q7L6-F1
#
_cell.length_a   1.000
_cell.length_b   1.000
_cell.length_c   1.000
_cell.angle_alpha   90.00
_cell.angle_beta   90.00
_cell.angle_gamma   90.00
#
_symmetry.space_group_name_H-M   'P 1'
#
loop_
_entity.id
_entity.type
_entity.pdbx_description
1 polymer ?
#
loop_
_entity_poly.entity_id
_entity_poly.type
_entity_poly.pdbx_seq_one_letter_code
_entity_poly.pdbx_strand_id
1 'polypeptide(L)'
;LEACISHVQPKQDTIWIASCPEHSIPNFDKTRCSPNILTVSETAAREIVGVVVSFRVSFLVCFQMAIRQPAVAEHRVEANDTFPSFWIWIGLCFGLVAFLMIIGKDLYVGNVEVEFITTTERNRIDDEFIFEEQILIIGNNKLAMNVAKIEKNSLREFDLNWDLQRHTVWGHINTSRTDLIRLREGNVYGQMWFVGSNCTEPPLEAVQNVFEQIDTIKRLIDQHRQDLSLATSVAELEAAIGLEKIGSLIAVKGGNAINSKLGLLRTLYALGVRCMSLASEQNCCSWVDSAIVDSLDIGAAEMRRDLAIWGRMVVWEMNRLGMIVDLSYGSYGVALDVLRYSRAPVIFSNAGAYAINRHHFNVKEDVLIPLATQGGLIMISFDPKILGGYTIDNVLEHLNYLREVIGPDHIGIGSGFEGFDGAIDGLEDVSKFPNLFAALAKGQYSDGESFPAWSKEELQKLAGLNFLRVFHEVERAKEELSHEKPFEDDGSDDINKKLLIACSIAVVITICAIVVPITVVNSYDDAPITRKFAGRDVLDEVPLIDGHNDLPFSIYLVERNLINNFNLDSNLKEHPVWSVENRTHTDLPRLRKGKLGAQFWVAYIRCADTQYKDAVARTLEQIDVTKRIIRKYPNDMKYADSADGIMEAFREKKLASLIAVEGGHSIDSRLAVLRLFYELGVRYLTLTHSCNTPWADASPVDDIQPAPVPPSQLNNLSAWGRHVVWEMNRLGMMVDISHVSYGVMRDVLQHSRAPVIFSHSSAHGVFQHHRNVQDDILRELARKRGIVMVNFYPLFVGGNTIDDVIMHLNHIRAITGIDSIGLGGDYNGVEVTPEGLEDVSKYPDLFDMLANGVMRSGEKFTAWSREDLQKLAGLNLLRVFREVESIRDMLVDEDPYEDLIPYEEFERANVADQPCMTDMDIHKN
;
A
#
# COMPACT_ATOMS: atom_id res chain seq x y z
N LEU A 1 6.33 -14.80 -55.62
CA LEU A 1 6.27 -14.68 -54.15
C LEU A 1 7.28 -15.64 -53.53
N GLU A 2 8.51 -15.50 -54.00
CA GLU A 2 9.74 -16.19 -53.61
C GLU A 2 10.69 -15.14 -53.02
N ALA A 3 11.64 -15.60 -52.21
CA ALA A 3 12.85 -14.92 -51.74
C ALA A 3 12.72 -13.91 -50.58
N CYS A 4 12.85 -14.39 -49.34
CA CYS A 4 14.15 -14.37 -48.64
C CYS A 4 14.11 -15.20 -47.35
N ILE A 5 14.88 -16.29 -47.35
CA ILE A 5 15.21 -17.16 -46.21
C ILE A 5 16.69 -16.95 -45.90
N SER A 6 17.05 -16.75 -44.62
CA SER A 6 18.22 -17.38 -43.97
C SER A 6 18.13 -17.18 -42.44
N HIS A 7 17.70 -18.22 -41.71
CA HIS A 7 18.52 -19.16 -40.92
C HIS A 7 18.65 -18.78 -39.43
N VAL A 8 17.91 -19.45 -38.54
CA VAL A 8 18.41 -20.41 -37.52
C VAL A 8 17.25 -21.36 -37.14
N GLN A 9 17.54 -22.67 -37.05
CA GLN A 9 16.63 -23.79 -36.77
C GLN A 9 16.28 -23.96 -35.27
N PRO A 10 15.23 -24.75 -34.93
CA PRO A 10 14.51 -24.72 -33.65
C PRO A 10 14.89 -25.86 -32.68
N LYS A 11 14.50 -25.71 -31.41
CA LYS A 11 14.18 -26.85 -30.52
C LYS A 11 12.71 -26.79 -30.13
N GLN A 12 12.00 -27.87 -30.46
CA GLN A 12 10.63 -28.24 -30.07
C GLN A 12 10.61 -28.50 -28.53
N ASP A 13 9.55 -28.31 -27.75
CA ASP A 13 8.18 -28.82 -27.91
C ASP A 13 7.14 -27.87 -27.27
N THR A 14 6.05 -27.57 -27.99
CA THR A 14 4.79 -27.08 -27.40
C THR A 14 3.64 -27.56 -28.28
N ILE A 15 2.76 -28.40 -27.71
CA ILE A 15 1.57 -28.92 -28.39
C ILE A 15 0.41 -27.96 -28.12
N TRP A 16 -0.19 -27.44 -29.20
CA TRP A 16 -1.47 -26.74 -29.19
C TRP A 16 -2.61 -27.77 -29.22
N ILE A 17 -3.60 -27.61 -28.35
CA ILE A 17 -4.92 -28.24 -28.52
C ILE A 17 -5.92 -27.12 -28.82
N ALA A 18 -6.37 -27.09 -30.08
CA ALA A 18 -7.51 -26.29 -30.52
C ALA A 18 -8.78 -27.15 -30.43
N SER A 19 -9.84 -26.59 -29.85
CA SER A 19 -11.21 -27.08 -29.98
C SER A 19 -12.05 -25.94 -30.55
N CYS A 20 -12.58 -26.15 -31.76
CA CYS A 20 -13.59 -25.30 -32.38
C CYS A 20 -14.92 -26.08 -32.50
N PRO A 21 -16.05 -25.36 -32.50
CA PRO A 21 -17.37 -25.88 -32.15
C PRO A 21 -18.12 -26.47 -33.34
N GLU A 22 -19.08 -27.36 -33.07
CA GLU A 22 -20.01 -27.86 -34.07
C GLU A 22 -21.05 -26.78 -34.45
N HIS A 23 -21.10 -26.41 -35.73
CA HIS A 23 -22.32 -26.55 -36.54
C HIS A 23 -22.08 -26.26 -38.04
N SER A 24 -22.43 -27.27 -38.85
CA SER A 24 -22.88 -27.24 -40.26
C SER A 24 -21.94 -26.75 -41.38
N ILE A 25 -21.44 -27.70 -42.20
CA ILE A 25 -21.72 -27.83 -43.66
C ILE A 25 -21.15 -29.20 -44.16
N PRO A 26 -21.79 -29.87 -45.15
CA PRO A 26 -21.68 -31.31 -45.41
C PRO A 26 -20.71 -31.67 -46.56
N ASN A 27 -20.33 -32.95 -46.61
CA ASN A 27 -19.47 -33.66 -47.58
C ASN A 27 -17.98 -33.73 -47.23
N PHE A 28 -17.61 -34.73 -46.41
CA PHE A 28 -16.38 -35.48 -46.68
C PHE A 28 -16.53 -36.96 -46.31
N ASP A 29 -15.88 -37.78 -47.12
CA ASP A 29 -16.14 -39.19 -47.39
C ASP A 29 -15.85 -40.16 -46.22
N LYS A 30 -16.78 -41.10 -46.01
CA LYS A 30 -16.78 -42.15 -44.98
C LYS A 30 -16.11 -43.41 -45.51
N THR A 31 -14.78 -43.48 -45.47
CA THR A 31 -14.09 -44.78 -45.57
C THR A 31 -12.82 -44.81 -44.72
N ARG A 32 -12.98 -44.88 -43.39
CA ARG A 32 -12.05 -45.51 -42.41
C ARG A 32 -12.68 -45.48 -41.01
N CYS A 33 -13.73 -46.27 -40.81
CA CYS A 33 -14.10 -46.80 -39.49
C CYS A 33 -13.46 -48.19 -39.39
N SER A 34 -12.65 -48.49 -38.37
CA SER A 34 -13.07 -49.09 -37.09
C SER A 34 -11.81 -49.77 -36.49
N PRO A 35 -11.79 -50.25 -35.24
CA PRO A 35 -12.14 -49.59 -33.98
C PRO A 35 -10.93 -49.67 -33.01
N ASN A 36 -10.90 -48.84 -31.95
CA ASN A 36 -10.35 -49.28 -30.68
C ASN A 36 -11.01 -48.50 -29.56
N ILE A 37 -12.15 -49.06 -29.16
CA ILE A 37 -12.67 -48.99 -27.81
C ILE A 37 -11.62 -49.62 -26.90
N LEU A 38 -11.07 -48.84 -25.97
CA LEU A 38 -10.56 -49.39 -24.72
C LEU A 38 -11.43 -48.82 -23.61
N THR A 39 -12.44 -49.62 -23.30
CA THR A 39 -13.00 -49.78 -21.95
C THR A 39 -11.90 -49.71 -20.91
N VAL A 40 -11.94 -48.71 -20.02
CA VAL A 40 -11.23 -48.79 -18.75
C VAL A 40 -12.03 -49.77 -17.90
N SER A 41 -11.54 -51.01 -17.84
CA SER A 41 -12.06 -52.04 -16.94
C SER A 41 -11.69 -51.72 -15.50
N GLU A 42 -12.59 -52.09 -14.59
CA GLU A 42 -12.39 -52.23 -13.15
C GLU A 42 -11.01 -52.80 -12.79
N THR A 43 -10.03 -51.94 -12.54
CA THR A 43 -8.76 -52.33 -11.88
C THR A 43 -8.03 -51.13 -11.30
N ALA A 44 -8.77 -50.22 -10.64
CA ALA A 44 -8.19 -49.15 -9.81
C ALA A 44 -8.94 -49.00 -8.47
N ALA A 45 -9.54 -50.10 -8.00
CA ALA A 45 -10.16 -50.20 -6.68
C ALA A 45 -9.44 -51.24 -5.77
N ARG A 46 -8.14 -51.53 -6.03
CA ARG A 46 -7.38 -52.51 -5.25
C ARG A 46 -5.92 -52.17 -4.90
N GLU A 47 -5.51 -50.91 -4.98
CA GLU A 47 -4.16 -50.48 -4.51
C GLU A 47 -4.15 -49.36 -3.46
N ILE A 48 -5.26 -49.11 -2.76
CA ILE A 48 -5.29 -48.27 -1.54
C ILE A 48 -5.72 -49.07 -0.29
N VAL A 49 -5.77 -50.41 -0.38
CA VAL A 49 -5.94 -51.31 0.78
C VAL A 49 -4.70 -52.22 1.00
N GLY A 50 -3.62 -52.01 0.25
CA GLY A 50 -2.39 -52.82 0.32
C GLY A 50 -1.26 -52.29 1.22
N VAL A 51 -1.32 -51.04 1.69
CA VAL A 51 -0.20 -50.40 2.43
C VAL A 51 -0.42 -50.36 3.95
N VAL A 52 -1.60 -50.74 4.45
CA VAL A 52 -1.90 -50.74 5.90
C VAL A 52 -1.78 -52.14 6.56
N VAL A 53 -1.46 -53.20 5.81
CA VAL A 53 -1.29 -54.56 6.41
C VAL A 53 0.15 -55.09 6.38
N SER A 54 1.10 -54.43 5.70
CA SER A 54 2.50 -54.90 5.66
C SER A 54 3.46 -54.25 6.68
N PHE A 55 2.95 -53.38 7.57
CA PHE A 55 3.73 -52.87 8.72
C PHE A 55 3.41 -53.56 10.05
N ARG A 56 2.56 -54.59 10.04
CA ARG A 56 2.17 -55.37 11.25
C ARG A 56 2.67 -56.82 11.29
N VAL A 57 3.52 -57.25 10.34
CA VAL A 57 4.03 -58.64 10.32
C VAL A 57 5.56 -58.75 10.55
N SER A 58 6.33 -57.67 10.43
CA SER A 58 7.79 -57.75 10.68
C SER A 58 8.23 -57.50 12.13
N PHE A 59 7.32 -57.14 13.03
CA PHE A 59 7.62 -56.95 14.46
C PHE A 59 7.25 -58.15 15.34
N LEU A 60 6.47 -59.10 14.84
CA LEU A 60 6.05 -60.29 15.60
C LEU A 60 6.96 -61.52 15.37
N VAL A 61 7.91 -61.46 14.43
CA VAL A 61 8.83 -62.58 14.13
C VAL A 61 10.17 -62.45 14.88
N CYS A 62 10.58 -61.25 15.31
CA CYS A 62 11.82 -61.09 16.10
C CYS A 62 11.67 -61.32 17.61
N PHE A 63 10.45 -61.30 18.15
CA PHE A 63 10.24 -61.43 19.60
C PHE A 63 9.95 -62.88 20.07
N GLN A 64 9.79 -63.84 19.15
CA GLN A 64 9.46 -65.23 19.47
C GLN A 64 10.60 -66.25 19.27
N MET A 65 11.85 -65.77 19.10
CA MET A 65 13.03 -66.64 18.98
C MET A 65 14.06 -66.51 20.11
N ALA A 66 13.77 -65.80 21.20
CA ALA A 66 14.74 -65.54 22.28
C ALA A 66 14.47 -66.23 23.63
N ILE A 67 13.49 -67.13 23.75
CA ILE A 67 13.29 -67.90 25.00
C ILE A 67 12.96 -69.36 24.69
N ARG A 68 14.00 -70.20 24.60
CA ARG A 68 13.99 -71.64 24.95
C ARG A 68 15.43 -72.19 24.94
N GLN A 69 16.00 -72.35 26.12
CA GLN A 69 17.15 -73.25 26.41
C GLN A 69 16.63 -74.72 26.39
N PRO A 70 17.45 -75.79 26.16
CA PRO A 70 18.58 -76.13 27.05
C PRO A 70 19.80 -76.94 26.50
N ALA A 71 20.91 -76.75 27.21
CA ALA A 71 21.89 -77.73 27.73
C ALA A 71 22.94 -78.47 26.83
N VAL A 72 24.15 -78.48 27.40
CA VAL A 72 25.20 -79.53 27.46
C VAL A 72 26.52 -79.30 26.68
N ALA A 73 27.61 -79.34 27.48
CA ALA A 73 28.99 -79.80 27.25
C ALA A 73 30.09 -78.89 26.64
N GLU A 74 31.09 -78.68 27.51
CA GLU A 74 32.56 -78.82 27.33
C GLU A 74 33.41 -77.84 26.50
N HIS A 75 34.28 -77.14 27.26
CA HIS A 75 35.71 -76.87 27.08
C HIS A 75 36.30 -76.04 25.90
N ARG A 76 36.94 -74.93 26.34
CA ARG A 76 38.19 -74.24 25.91
C ARG A 76 38.44 -73.94 24.42
N VAL A 77 38.76 -72.68 24.11
CA VAL A 77 40.05 -72.16 23.57
C VAL A 77 39.97 -70.61 23.44
N GLU A 78 41.15 -69.98 23.32
CA GLU A 78 41.59 -68.61 23.62
C GLU A 78 41.16 -67.44 22.69
N ALA A 79 41.35 -66.23 23.24
CA ALA A 79 41.84 -64.96 22.65
C ALA A 79 41.00 -64.08 21.70
N ASN A 80 40.77 -62.86 22.21
CA ASN A 80 40.82 -61.50 21.61
C ASN A 80 39.80 -60.94 20.58
N ASP A 81 39.32 -59.75 20.99
CA ASP A 81 39.11 -58.48 20.27
C ASP A 81 37.71 -57.99 19.81
N THR A 82 37.40 -56.79 20.33
CA THR A 82 36.55 -55.67 19.82
C THR A 82 35.02 -55.77 19.80
N PHE A 83 34.34 -55.02 20.71
CA PHE A 83 33.02 -54.40 20.48
C PHE A 83 32.71 -53.29 21.52
N PRO A 84 32.80 -51.98 21.17
CA PRO A 84 32.15 -50.91 21.93
C PRO A 84 31.13 -50.12 21.10
N SER A 85 30.47 -50.73 20.10
CA SER A 85 29.43 -50.07 19.30
C SER A 85 28.00 -50.29 19.80
N PHE A 86 27.77 -51.30 20.65
CA PHE A 86 26.39 -51.66 21.08
C PHE A 86 25.83 -50.75 22.18
N TRP A 87 26.66 -50.29 23.12
CA TRP A 87 26.23 -49.45 24.24
C TRP A 87 26.00 -47.98 23.85
N ILE A 88 26.67 -47.51 22.79
CA ILE A 88 26.50 -46.15 22.26
C ILE A 88 25.14 -45.98 21.58
N TRP A 89 24.66 -47.02 20.87
CA TRP A 89 23.33 -47.02 20.26
C TRP A 89 22.19 -47.05 21.28
N ILE A 90 22.37 -47.75 22.40
CA ILE A 90 21.39 -47.75 23.51
C ILE A 90 21.32 -46.37 24.18
N GLY A 91 22.48 -45.72 24.39
CA GLY A 91 22.55 -44.36 24.94
C GLY A 91 21.88 -43.30 24.05
N LEU A 92 22.06 -43.40 22.73
CA LEU A 92 21.42 -42.52 21.75
C LEU A 92 19.89 -42.70 21.71
N CYS A 93 19.40 -43.94 21.79
CA CYS A 93 17.97 -44.21 21.84
C CYS A 93 17.32 -43.69 23.13
N PHE A 94 17.99 -43.83 24.29
CA PHE A 94 17.49 -43.26 25.55
C PHE A 94 17.53 -41.73 25.56
N GLY A 95 18.55 -41.10 24.98
CA GLY A 95 18.64 -39.65 24.82
C GLY A 95 17.55 -39.08 23.93
N LEU A 96 17.23 -39.75 22.81
CA LEU A 96 16.16 -39.33 21.89
C LEU A 96 14.77 -39.46 22.54
N VAL A 97 14.53 -40.52 23.32
CA VAL A 97 13.27 -40.72 24.05
C VAL A 97 13.11 -39.71 25.19
N ALA A 98 14.19 -39.39 25.92
CA ALA A 98 14.16 -38.36 26.96
C ALA A 98 13.94 -36.95 26.38
N PHE A 99 14.55 -36.64 25.23
CA PHE A 99 14.37 -35.37 24.51
C PHE A 99 12.94 -35.22 23.98
N LEU A 100 12.34 -36.29 23.43
CA LEU A 100 10.95 -36.31 23.00
C LEU A 100 9.96 -36.23 24.17
N MET A 101 10.31 -36.77 25.34
CA MET A 101 9.49 -36.63 26.56
C MET A 101 9.58 -35.23 27.21
N ILE A 102 10.66 -34.48 26.99
CA ILE A 102 10.82 -33.10 27.47
C ILE A 102 10.09 -32.11 26.55
N ILE A 103 10.15 -32.31 25.23
CA ILE A 103 9.44 -31.48 24.26
C ILE A 103 7.93 -31.82 24.22
N GLY A 104 7.58 -33.08 24.49
CA GLY A 104 6.18 -33.54 24.50
C GLY A 104 5.35 -33.12 25.70
N LYS A 105 5.85 -32.27 26.61
CA LYS A 105 5.12 -31.85 27.81
C LYS A 105 4.41 -30.49 27.76
N ASP A 106 4.60 -29.69 26.70
CA ASP A 106 3.92 -28.39 26.55
C ASP A 106 3.14 -28.23 25.23
N LEU A 107 2.52 -29.31 24.74
CA LEU A 107 1.44 -29.20 23.74
C LEU A 107 0.15 -29.78 24.32
N TYR A 108 -0.60 -28.92 25.01
CA TYR A 108 -1.99 -29.17 25.37
C TYR A 108 -2.85 -29.09 24.10
N VAL A 109 -3.36 -30.24 23.65
CA VAL A 109 -4.57 -30.33 22.83
C VAL A 109 -5.65 -30.89 23.74
N GLY A 110 -6.67 -30.08 24.03
CA GLY A 110 -7.80 -30.47 24.86
C GLY A 110 -8.60 -31.59 24.18
N ASN A 111 -8.76 -32.71 24.89
CA ASN A 111 -9.67 -33.78 24.50
C ASN A 111 -11.07 -33.51 25.05
N VAL A 112 -12.04 -33.65 24.15
CA VAL A 112 -13.46 -33.85 24.44
C VAL A 112 -13.65 -35.32 24.86
N GLU A 113 -14.19 -35.56 26.05
CA GLU A 113 -14.85 -36.83 26.38
C GLU A 113 -16.36 -36.59 26.51
N VAL A 114 -17.13 -37.49 25.90
CA VAL A 114 -18.59 -37.60 26.01
C VAL A 114 -18.88 -38.87 26.81
N GLU A 115 -19.55 -38.76 27.96
CA GLU A 115 -20.65 -39.69 28.26
C GLU A 115 -21.64 -39.15 29.32
N PHE A 116 -22.89 -39.30 28.91
CA PHE A 116 -24.23 -38.99 29.43
C PHE A 116 -24.60 -39.16 30.92
N ILE A 117 -25.79 -38.57 31.21
CA ILE A 117 -26.71 -38.65 32.38
C ILE A 117 -26.52 -37.45 33.33
N THR A 118 -27.42 -36.48 33.49
CA THR A 118 -28.89 -36.51 33.60
C THR A 118 -29.49 -35.12 33.29
N THR A 119 -30.75 -35.14 32.87
CA THR A 119 -31.75 -34.07 32.81
C THR A 119 -31.67 -32.94 33.87
N THR A 120 -32.25 -31.79 33.48
CA THR A 120 -32.61 -30.58 34.25
C THR A 120 -31.50 -29.59 34.60
N GLU A 121 -31.24 -28.63 33.70
CA GLU A 121 -31.55 -27.19 33.89
C GLU A 121 -31.11 -26.40 32.65
N ARG A 122 -32.08 -25.88 31.90
CA ARG A 122 -31.88 -24.82 30.89
C ARG A 122 -31.64 -23.51 31.64
N ASN A 123 -30.42 -23.02 31.67
CA ASN A 123 -30.09 -21.61 31.91
C ASN A 123 -29.23 -21.18 30.71
N ARG A 124 -29.85 -20.65 29.65
CA ARG A 124 -29.92 -19.20 29.35
C ARG A 124 -28.53 -18.55 29.42
N ILE A 125 -27.82 -18.61 28.29
CA ILE A 125 -26.85 -17.58 27.91
C ILE A 125 -27.64 -16.65 26.98
N ASP A 126 -28.48 -15.82 27.61
CA ASP A 126 -28.97 -14.56 27.06
C ASP A 126 -28.07 -13.52 27.74
N ASP A 127 -27.05 -13.00 27.06
CA ASP A 127 -26.45 -11.72 27.42
C ASP A 127 -26.61 -10.80 26.21
N GLU A 128 -27.45 -9.80 26.42
CA GLU A 128 -27.99 -8.84 25.46
C GLU A 128 -26.88 -7.94 24.88
N PHE A 129 -26.56 -8.12 23.60
CA PHE A 129 -26.02 -7.02 22.78
C PHE A 129 -27.16 -6.07 22.45
N ILE A 130 -27.33 -5.03 23.28
CA ILE A 130 -28.31 -3.97 23.08
C ILE A 130 -27.83 -3.05 21.94
N PHE A 131 -28.07 -3.44 20.69
CA PHE A 131 -27.97 -2.57 19.50
C PHE A 131 -29.32 -2.49 18.75
N GLU A 132 -30.43 -2.63 19.46
CA GLU A 132 -31.70 -2.91 18.79
C GLU A 132 -32.31 -1.73 17.98
N GLU A 133 -31.78 -0.50 18.06
CA GLU A 133 -32.49 0.67 17.49
C GLU A 133 -31.65 1.66 16.62
N GLN A 134 -30.33 1.50 16.46
CA GLN A 134 -29.48 2.59 15.93
C GLN A 134 -28.52 2.23 14.78
N ILE A 135 -28.91 1.35 13.85
CA ILE A 135 -28.04 1.06 12.69
C ILE A 135 -28.80 1.36 11.41
N LEU A 136 -28.42 2.47 10.76
CA LEU A 136 -28.80 2.77 9.38
C LEU A 136 -27.54 3.16 8.60
N ILE A 137 -27.15 2.31 7.65
CA ILE A 137 -25.99 2.48 6.79
C ILE A 137 -26.49 2.66 5.36
N ILE A 138 -26.19 3.82 4.77
CA ILE A 138 -26.63 4.16 3.42
C ILE A 138 -25.45 4.31 2.47
N GLY A 139 -25.63 3.84 1.23
CA GLY A 139 -24.61 3.82 0.18
C GLY A 139 -24.86 4.80 -0.97
N ASN A 140 -23.80 5.06 -1.75
CA ASN A 140 -23.81 5.76 -3.04
C ASN A 140 -24.17 7.27 -3.01
N ASN A 141 -24.01 7.97 -1.89
CA ASN A 141 -24.14 9.43 -1.90
C ASN A 141 -22.78 10.08 -2.24
N LYS A 142 -22.78 11.03 -3.17
CA LYS A 142 -21.65 11.95 -3.39
C LYS A 142 -21.75 13.08 -2.36
N LEU A 143 -20.63 13.68 -1.96
CA LEU A 143 -20.71 14.96 -1.28
C LEU A 143 -21.01 16.03 -2.33
N ALA A 144 -21.96 16.94 -2.08
CA ALA A 144 -22.20 18.07 -2.96
C ALA A 144 -20.96 19.00 -2.94
N MET A 145 -20.01 18.80 -3.84
CA MET A 145 -18.83 19.66 -3.96
C MET A 145 -19.19 20.97 -4.68
N ASN A 146 -19.90 21.87 -4.00
CA ASN A 146 -19.85 23.30 -4.32
C ASN A 146 -18.80 23.95 -3.40
N VAL A 147 -17.53 23.63 -3.63
CA VAL A 147 -16.41 24.31 -2.98
C VAL A 147 -16.02 25.49 -3.88
N ALA A 148 -16.63 26.64 -3.66
CA ALA A 148 -16.20 27.90 -4.28
C ALA A 148 -15.99 28.98 -3.20
N LYS A 149 -14.72 29.19 -2.86
CA LYS A 149 -14.12 30.32 -2.13
C LYS A 149 -14.66 30.61 -0.72
N ILE A 150 -13.99 30.02 0.27
CA ILE A 150 -14.10 30.40 1.69
C ILE A 150 -13.14 31.58 1.95
N GLU A 151 -13.63 32.82 1.82
CA GLU A 151 -12.99 33.97 2.48
C GLU A 151 -13.72 34.25 3.81
N LYS A 152 -13.02 33.96 4.92
CA LYS A 152 -13.19 34.48 6.28
C LYS A 152 -14.62 34.76 6.78
N ASN A 153 -15.12 33.92 7.69
CA ASN A 153 -15.37 34.31 9.10
C ASN A 153 -16.09 33.23 9.91
N SER A 154 -15.67 33.15 11.17
CA SER A 154 -16.24 32.48 12.35
C SER A 154 -17.71 32.07 12.32
N LEU A 155 -17.94 30.77 12.56
CA LEU A 155 -19.20 30.15 13.00
C LEU A 155 -19.91 30.98 14.09
N ARG A 156 -21.10 31.49 13.78
CA ARG A 156 -22.22 31.69 14.71
C ARG A 156 -23.47 31.97 13.88
N GLU A 157 -24.48 31.13 14.08
CA GLU A 157 -25.76 31.11 13.36
C GLU A 157 -25.61 30.77 11.87
N PHE A 158 -25.93 29.51 11.56
CA PHE A 158 -26.30 29.03 10.24
C PHE A 158 -27.58 29.80 9.82
N ASP A 159 -27.39 31.05 9.39
CA ASP A 159 -28.48 31.96 9.05
C ASP A 159 -29.02 31.57 7.68
N LEU A 160 -30.17 30.88 7.70
CA LEU A 160 -31.01 30.57 6.53
C LEU A 160 -31.28 31.79 5.62
N ASN A 161 -31.05 33.03 6.09
CA ASN A 161 -31.19 34.24 5.27
C ASN A 161 -29.92 34.63 4.49
N TRP A 162 -28.72 34.23 4.91
CA TRP A 162 -27.49 34.64 4.21
C TRP A 162 -27.31 33.91 2.87
N ASP A 163 -27.85 32.68 2.78
CA ASP A 163 -27.86 31.88 1.55
C ASP A 163 -28.81 32.45 0.48
N LEU A 164 -29.75 33.34 0.85
CA LEU A 164 -30.71 33.92 -0.10
C LEU A 164 -30.23 35.21 -0.79
N GLN A 165 -29.15 35.86 -0.33
CA GLN A 165 -28.82 37.23 -0.78
C GLN A 165 -27.60 37.38 -1.71
N ARG A 166 -26.79 36.34 -1.95
CA ARG A 166 -25.68 36.40 -2.94
C ARG A 166 -25.91 35.64 -4.25
N HIS A 167 -27.09 35.05 -4.42
CA HIS A 167 -27.42 34.36 -5.65
C HIS A 167 -28.09 35.27 -6.70
N THR A 168 -27.30 36.11 -7.38
CA THR A 168 -27.75 36.77 -8.63
C THR A 168 -27.12 36.17 -9.90
N VAL A 169 -26.24 35.15 -9.78
CA VAL A 169 -25.67 34.42 -10.93
C VAL A 169 -26.03 32.92 -10.93
N TRP A 170 -26.42 32.33 -9.79
CA TRP A 170 -26.75 30.89 -9.64
C TRP A 170 -28.08 30.61 -8.90
N GLY A 171 -29.00 31.56 -8.88
CA GLY A 171 -30.08 31.61 -7.89
C GLY A 171 -31.35 30.80 -8.09
N HIS A 172 -31.30 29.51 -8.46
CA HIS A 172 -32.54 28.72 -8.48
C HIS A 172 -32.50 27.25 -8.02
N ILE A 173 -31.39 26.66 -7.56
CA ILE A 173 -31.45 25.25 -7.11
C ILE A 173 -30.52 24.98 -5.92
N ASN A 174 -31.11 24.89 -4.72
CA ASN A 174 -30.49 24.14 -3.62
C ASN A 174 -30.68 22.64 -3.95
N THR A 175 -29.70 22.02 -4.61
CA THR A 175 -29.76 20.62 -5.08
C THR A 175 -29.35 19.60 -4.02
N SER A 176 -28.75 20.03 -2.91
CA SER A 176 -28.21 19.07 -1.94
C SER A 176 -29.31 18.49 -1.05
N ARG A 177 -29.42 17.15 -1.14
CA ARG A 177 -30.36 16.27 -0.45
C ARG A 177 -29.71 15.51 0.71
N THR A 178 -28.41 15.72 0.94
CA THR A 178 -27.63 15.12 2.03
C THR A 178 -26.82 16.19 2.77
N ASP A 179 -27.12 16.39 4.06
CA ASP A 179 -26.31 17.19 4.98
C ASP A 179 -26.34 16.57 6.38
N LEU A 180 -25.52 17.08 7.29
CA LEU A 180 -25.37 16.52 8.63
C LEU A 180 -26.68 16.55 9.44
N ILE A 181 -27.48 17.61 9.33
CA ILE A 181 -28.75 17.75 10.06
C ILE A 181 -29.73 16.71 9.55
N ARG A 182 -29.91 16.61 8.23
CA ARG A 182 -30.82 15.65 7.61
C ARG A 182 -30.36 14.21 7.83
N LEU A 183 -29.04 13.94 7.86
CA LEU A 183 -28.50 12.62 8.22
C LEU A 183 -28.93 12.21 9.63
N ARG A 184 -28.88 13.13 10.60
CA ARG A 184 -29.36 12.89 11.96
C ARG A 184 -30.88 12.69 12.02
N GLU A 185 -31.65 13.54 11.34
CA GLU A 185 -33.11 13.39 11.27
C GLU A 185 -33.55 12.08 10.61
N GLY A 186 -32.78 11.62 9.62
CA GLY A 186 -32.94 10.33 8.96
C GLY A 186 -32.53 9.13 9.82
N ASN A 187 -31.98 9.34 11.02
CA ASN A 187 -31.35 8.34 11.87
C ASN A 187 -30.23 7.57 11.17
N VAL A 188 -29.41 8.23 10.35
CA VAL A 188 -28.28 7.63 9.64
C VAL A 188 -27.05 7.61 10.54
N TYR A 189 -26.46 6.42 10.71
CA TYR A 189 -25.27 6.19 11.53
C TYR A 189 -24.07 5.69 10.72
N GLY A 190 -24.28 5.29 9.46
CA GLY A 190 -23.20 4.96 8.53
C GLY A 190 -23.45 5.55 7.14
N GLN A 191 -22.42 6.13 6.54
CA GLN A 191 -22.48 6.71 5.20
C GLN A 191 -21.25 6.28 4.38
N MET A 192 -21.49 5.71 3.21
CA MET A 192 -20.44 5.47 2.22
C MET A 192 -20.42 6.61 1.19
N TRP A 193 -19.32 7.38 1.20
CA TRP A 193 -19.09 8.55 0.37
C TRP A 193 -18.34 8.16 -0.91
N PHE A 194 -18.93 8.42 -2.07
CA PHE A 194 -18.28 8.13 -3.36
C PHE A 194 -17.50 9.34 -3.87
N VAL A 195 -16.21 9.12 -4.15
CA VAL A 195 -15.36 10.02 -4.96
C VAL A 195 -15.22 9.46 -6.37
N GLY A 196 -14.97 10.29 -7.36
CA GLY A 196 -14.78 9.80 -8.73
C GLY A 196 -14.46 10.90 -9.72
N SER A 197 -14.04 10.50 -10.91
CA SER A 197 -13.75 11.41 -12.01
C SER A 197 -14.85 11.34 -13.07
N ASN A 198 -14.99 12.36 -13.91
CA ASN A 198 -15.77 12.20 -15.12
C ASN A 198 -15.01 11.35 -16.13
N CYS A 199 -15.75 10.66 -16.98
CA CYS A 199 -15.25 9.75 -17.98
C CYS A 199 -14.63 10.41 -19.21
N THR A 200 -14.88 11.71 -19.37
CA THR A 200 -14.25 12.54 -20.41
C THR A 200 -12.87 13.03 -20.00
N GLU A 201 -12.50 12.90 -18.73
CA GLU A 201 -11.20 13.35 -18.21
C GLU A 201 -10.09 12.39 -18.64
N PRO A 202 -8.90 12.89 -19.04
CA PRO A 202 -7.71 12.07 -19.24
C PRO A 202 -7.40 11.19 -18.01
N PRO A 203 -6.87 9.97 -18.19
CA PRO A 203 -6.59 9.06 -17.08
C PRO A 203 -5.66 9.61 -15.99
N LEU A 204 -4.83 10.59 -16.32
CA LEU A 204 -3.95 11.25 -15.36
C LEU A 204 -4.73 12.18 -14.42
N GLU A 205 -5.60 13.01 -14.99
CA GLU A 205 -6.47 13.93 -14.27
C GLU A 205 -7.44 13.16 -13.36
N ALA A 206 -7.94 12.01 -13.83
CA ALA A 206 -8.78 11.11 -13.04
C ALA A 206 -8.12 10.67 -11.72
N VAL A 207 -6.81 10.39 -11.72
CA VAL A 207 -6.07 10.07 -10.48
C VAL A 207 -6.03 11.28 -9.57
N GLN A 208 -5.69 12.45 -10.11
CA GLN A 208 -5.54 13.69 -9.33
C GLN A 208 -6.87 14.11 -8.69
N ASN A 209 -7.96 14.13 -9.47
CA ASN A 209 -9.30 14.51 -9.02
C ASN A 209 -9.83 13.61 -7.92
N VAL A 210 -9.61 12.29 -8.04
CA VAL A 210 -10.00 11.33 -6.99
C VAL A 210 -9.22 11.58 -5.70
N PHE A 211 -7.93 11.89 -5.82
CA PHE A 211 -7.08 12.16 -4.67
C PHE A 211 -7.48 13.46 -3.97
N GLU A 212 -7.74 14.54 -4.72
CA GLU A 212 -8.25 15.80 -4.17
C GLU A 212 -9.59 15.62 -3.44
N GLN A 213 -10.49 14.81 -3.98
CA GLN A 213 -11.76 14.49 -3.32
C GLN A 213 -11.57 13.67 -2.05
N ILE A 214 -10.63 12.71 -2.03
CA ILE A 214 -10.29 11.95 -0.82
C ILE A 214 -9.76 12.89 0.26
N ASP A 215 -8.82 13.79 -0.07
CA ASP A 215 -8.31 14.79 0.85
C ASP A 215 -9.42 15.68 1.40
N THR A 216 -10.32 16.15 0.52
CA THR A 216 -11.47 16.99 0.90
C THR A 216 -12.40 16.28 1.88
N ILE A 217 -12.75 15.00 1.62
CA ILE A 217 -13.61 14.23 2.52
C ILE A 217 -12.93 14.00 3.87
N LYS A 218 -11.63 13.65 3.88
CA LYS A 218 -10.89 13.44 5.14
C LYS A 218 -10.86 14.71 5.98
N ARG A 219 -10.57 15.86 5.36
CA ARG A 219 -10.59 17.15 6.06
C ARG A 219 -11.97 17.51 6.60
N LEU A 220 -13.04 17.27 5.83
CA LEU A 220 -14.41 17.47 6.31
C LEU A 220 -14.69 16.61 7.55
N ILE A 221 -14.30 15.34 7.53
CA ILE A 221 -14.45 14.44 8.67
C ILE A 221 -13.67 14.95 9.87
N ASP A 222 -12.43 15.42 9.68
CA ASP A 222 -11.58 15.95 10.76
C ASP A 222 -12.15 17.24 11.37
N GLN A 223 -12.64 18.16 10.54
CA GLN A 223 -13.32 19.39 10.96
C GLN A 223 -14.59 19.10 11.77
N HIS A 224 -15.30 18.03 11.40
CA HIS A 224 -16.53 17.60 12.05
C HIS A 224 -16.33 16.34 12.92
N ARG A 225 -15.14 16.13 13.49
CA ARG A 225 -14.79 14.93 14.28
C ARG A 225 -15.70 14.63 15.48
N GLN A 226 -16.51 15.60 15.92
CA GLN A 226 -17.52 15.39 16.96
C GLN A 226 -18.71 14.57 16.43
N ASP A 227 -19.02 14.70 15.15
CA ASP A 227 -20.18 14.10 14.49
C ASP A 227 -19.82 12.99 13.49
N LEU A 228 -18.68 13.10 12.82
CA LEU A 228 -18.20 12.16 11.82
C LEU A 228 -16.98 11.39 12.34
N SER A 229 -16.84 10.15 11.88
CA SER A 229 -15.62 9.37 12.07
C SER A 229 -15.30 8.61 10.80
N LEU A 230 -14.09 8.74 10.27
CA LEU A 230 -13.63 7.88 9.19
C LEU A 230 -13.56 6.45 9.73
N ALA A 231 -14.24 5.53 9.05
CA ALA A 231 -14.21 4.11 9.37
C ALA A 231 -13.52 3.36 8.24
N THR A 232 -12.64 2.44 8.59
CA THR A 232 -11.89 1.64 7.64
C THR A 232 -11.94 0.13 7.93
N SER A 233 -12.67 -0.26 8.97
CA SER A 233 -12.99 -1.65 9.31
C SER A 233 -14.41 -1.72 9.89
N VAL A 234 -14.95 -2.93 10.03
CA VAL A 234 -16.24 -3.13 10.71
C VAL A 234 -16.14 -2.64 12.16
N ALA A 235 -15.05 -2.98 12.86
CA ALA A 235 -14.84 -2.57 14.25
C ALA A 235 -14.80 -1.04 14.43
N GLU A 236 -14.15 -0.32 13.52
CA GLU A 236 -14.14 1.17 13.54
C GLU A 236 -15.51 1.77 13.23
N LEU A 237 -16.26 1.15 12.33
CA LEU A 237 -17.62 1.58 12.00
C LEU A 237 -18.56 1.39 13.19
N GLU A 238 -18.53 0.23 13.83
CA GLU A 238 -19.30 -0.07 15.05
C GLU A 238 -18.90 0.85 16.21
N ALA A 239 -17.60 1.12 16.38
CA ALA A 239 -17.12 2.06 17.39
C ALA A 239 -17.62 3.48 17.15
N ALA A 240 -17.67 3.95 15.89
CA ALA A 240 -18.24 5.24 15.55
C ALA A 240 -19.73 5.32 15.91
N ILE A 241 -20.51 4.29 15.53
CA ILE A 241 -21.94 4.19 15.84
C ILE A 241 -22.17 4.19 17.35
N GLY A 242 -21.40 3.41 18.11
CA GLY A 242 -21.48 3.36 19.57
C GLY A 242 -21.10 4.66 20.28
N LEU A 243 -20.37 5.56 19.61
CA LEU A 243 -20.07 6.92 20.07
C LEU A 243 -21.09 7.95 19.56
N GLU A 244 -22.23 7.51 19.01
CA GLU A 244 -23.25 8.35 18.37
C GLU A 244 -22.68 9.23 17.25
N LYS A 245 -21.65 8.76 16.55
CA LYS A 245 -21.10 9.40 15.35
C LYS A 245 -21.58 8.70 14.10
N ILE A 246 -21.55 9.43 12.98
CA ILE A 246 -21.77 8.85 11.66
C ILE A 246 -20.44 8.25 11.17
N GLY A 247 -20.38 6.93 11.12
CA GLY A 247 -19.26 6.22 10.53
C GLY A 247 -19.21 6.44 9.01
N SER A 248 -18.13 7.06 8.56
CA SER A 248 -17.93 7.49 7.19
C SER A 248 -16.95 6.56 6.48
N LEU A 249 -17.41 5.87 5.44
CA LEU A 249 -16.59 5.03 4.56
C LEU A 249 -16.30 5.78 3.26
N ILE A 250 -15.09 5.66 2.73
CA ILE A 250 -14.73 6.23 1.42
C ILE A 250 -14.80 5.14 0.35
N ALA A 251 -15.48 5.44 -0.74
CA ALA A 251 -15.61 4.59 -1.91
C ALA A 251 -15.16 5.34 -3.17
N VAL A 252 -14.58 4.62 -4.14
CA VAL A 252 -14.17 5.18 -5.43
C VAL A 252 -15.11 4.69 -6.52
N LYS A 253 -15.61 5.61 -7.33
CA LYS A 253 -16.43 5.32 -8.49
C LYS A 253 -15.55 5.09 -9.72
N GLY A 254 -15.61 3.87 -10.26
CA GLY A 254 -14.96 3.46 -11.49
C GLY A 254 -13.47 3.14 -11.32
N GLY A 255 -12.95 2.35 -12.26
CA GLY A 255 -11.54 1.97 -12.30
C GLY A 255 -10.59 3.04 -12.86
N ASN A 256 -11.09 4.18 -13.36
CA ASN A 256 -10.26 5.19 -14.03
C ASN A 256 -9.13 5.70 -13.12
N ALA A 257 -9.42 5.85 -11.83
CA ALA A 257 -8.51 6.32 -10.79
C ALA A 257 -7.30 5.41 -10.55
N ILE A 258 -7.36 4.14 -10.97
CA ILE A 258 -6.22 3.21 -10.88
C ILE A 258 -5.54 2.98 -12.23
N ASN A 259 -6.16 3.44 -13.33
CA ASN A 259 -5.68 3.25 -14.70
C ASN A 259 -5.25 1.76 -14.91
N SER A 260 -4.10 1.51 -15.53
CA SER A 260 -3.48 0.18 -15.63
C SER A 260 -2.40 -0.05 -14.58
N LYS A 261 -2.56 0.48 -13.35
CA LYS A 261 -1.56 0.43 -12.28
C LYS A 261 -2.13 -0.10 -10.94
N LEU A 262 -1.86 -1.36 -10.60
CA LEU A 262 -2.26 -1.96 -9.31
C LEU A 262 -1.68 -1.24 -8.08
N GLY A 263 -0.55 -0.53 -8.23
CA GLY A 263 0.01 0.29 -7.14
C GLY A 263 -0.93 1.41 -6.69
N LEU A 264 -1.72 1.97 -7.61
CA LEU A 264 -2.71 3.01 -7.29
C LEU A 264 -3.87 2.43 -6.48
N LEU A 265 -4.30 1.20 -6.75
CA LEU A 265 -5.32 0.51 -5.93
C LEU A 265 -4.86 0.35 -4.48
N ARG A 266 -3.61 -0.10 -4.27
CA ARG A 266 -3.01 -0.19 -2.92
C ARG A 266 -2.89 1.17 -2.24
N THR A 267 -2.63 2.21 -3.03
CA THR A 267 -2.57 3.60 -2.55
C THR A 267 -3.94 4.06 -2.06
N LEU A 268 -4.99 3.87 -2.86
CA LEU A 268 -6.37 4.20 -2.47
C LEU A 268 -6.75 3.47 -1.16
N TYR A 269 -6.44 2.18 -1.06
CA TYR A 269 -6.68 1.42 0.17
C TYR A 269 -5.92 2.01 1.37
N ALA A 270 -4.63 2.35 1.20
CA ALA A 270 -3.82 2.97 2.24
C ALA A 270 -4.35 4.34 2.68
N LEU A 271 -5.04 5.07 1.79
CA LEU A 271 -5.68 6.35 2.08
C LEU A 271 -7.04 6.23 2.79
N GLY A 272 -7.55 5.01 2.99
CA GLY A 272 -8.80 4.75 3.70
C GLY A 272 -9.97 4.32 2.80
N VAL A 273 -9.76 4.19 1.49
CA VAL A 273 -10.80 3.67 0.58
C VAL A 273 -11.08 2.20 0.90
N ARG A 274 -12.36 1.83 1.03
CA ARG A 274 -12.80 0.47 1.35
C ARG A 274 -13.76 -0.13 0.35
N CYS A 275 -14.22 0.64 -0.63
CA CYS A 275 -15.07 0.16 -1.71
C CYS A 275 -14.64 0.80 -3.03
N MET A 276 -14.72 0.07 -4.14
CA MET A 276 -14.59 0.67 -5.46
C MET A 276 -15.49 -0.04 -6.46
N SER A 277 -16.15 0.74 -7.31
CA SER A 277 -16.86 0.19 -8.46
C SER A 277 -15.88 -0.06 -9.60
N LEU A 278 -15.99 -1.22 -10.26
CA LEU A 278 -15.09 -1.56 -11.38
C LEU A 278 -15.31 -0.67 -12.61
N ALA A 279 -16.49 -0.06 -12.71
CA ALA A 279 -16.95 0.78 -13.80
C ALA A 279 -17.73 2.01 -13.28
N SER A 280 -18.05 2.93 -14.19
CA SER A 280 -18.83 4.15 -13.98
C SER A 280 -19.97 4.24 -15.02
N GLU A 281 -20.78 5.30 -15.01
CA GLU A 281 -21.95 5.47 -15.89
C GLU A 281 -21.62 5.47 -17.39
N GLN A 282 -20.36 5.70 -17.75
CA GLN A 282 -19.83 5.60 -19.11
C GLN A 282 -18.68 4.56 -19.17
N ASN A 283 -18.42 4.03 -20.37
CA ASN A 283 -17.34 3.07 -20.59
C ASN A 283 -15.97 3.71 -20.75
N CYS A 284 -15.24 3.76 -19.64
CA CYS A 284 -14.03 4.58 -19.47
C CYS A 284 -12.80 3.74 -19.17
N CYS A 285 -13.01 2.47 -18.82
CA CYS A 285 -11.95 1.50 -18.54
C CYS A 285 -11.93 0.45 -19.66
N SER A 286 -10.89 0.46 -20.51
CA SER A 286 -10.76 -0.56 -21.58
C SER A 286 -10.57 -2.00 -21.08
N TRP A 287 -10.33 -2.18 -19.78
CA TRP A 287 -10.06 -3.46 -19.11
C TRP A 287 -11.23 -3.99 -18.25
N VAL A 288 -12.26 -3.17 -18.03
CA VAL A 288 -13.57 -3.59 -17.50
C VAL A 288 -14.58 -3.19 -18.55
N ASP A 289 -15.14 -4.15 -19.27
CA ASP A 289 -16.19 -3.85 -20.23
C ASP A 289 -17.43 -3.39 -19.45
N SER A 290 -17.59 -2.07 -19.29
CA SER A 290 -18.79 -1.51 -18.71
C SER A 290 -19.83 -1.43 -19.81
N ALA A 291 -20.90 -2.17 -19.65
CA ALA A 291 -22.00 -2.11 -20.58
C ALA A 291 -22.77 -0.81 -20.36
N ILE A 292 -22.56 0.17 -21.25
CA ILE A 292 -23.72 0.72 -21.97
C ILE A 292 -24.08 -0.30 -23.08
N VAL A 293 -24.34 -1.54 -22.68
CA VAL A 293 -24.63 -2.67 -23.57
C VAL A 293 -25.85 -3.38 -23.00
N ASP A 294 -26.94 -2.61 -22.95
CA ASP A 294 -28.29 -3.10 -23.21
C ASP A 294 -29.18 -1.91 -23.66
N SER A 295 -28.60 -0.93 -24.39
CA SER A 295 -29.41 -0.01 -25.20
C SER A 295 -29.91 -0.79 -26.42
N LEU A 296 -30.99 -1.53 -26.24
CA LEU A 296 -31.72 -2.27 -27.27
C LEU A 296 -32.27 -1.39 -28.42
N ASP A 297 -31.89 -0.10 -28.52
CA ASP A 297 -32.27 0.79 -29.62
C ASP A 297 -31.19 1.00 -30.70
N ILE A 298 -29.96 0.52 -30.54
CA ILE A 298 -28.94 0.60 -31.60
C ILE A 298 -28.11 -0.70 -31.74
N GLY A 299 -28.75 -1.75 -32.24
CA GLY A 299 -28.22 -2.65 -33.28
C GLY A 299 -26.78 -3.23 -33.24
N ALA A 300 -26.05 -3.19 -32.13
CA ALA A 300 -24.66 -3.67 -32.07
C ALA A 300 -24.49 -4.71 -30.95
N ALA A 301 -25.01 -5.91 -31.17
CA ALA A 301 -24.85 -7.08 -30.29
C ALA A 301 -23.46 -7.75 -30.37
N GLU A 302 -22.40 -7.00 -30.70
CA GLU A 302 -21.05 -7.56 -30.98
C GLU A 302 -20.01 -7.37 -29.87
N MET A 303 -20.33 -6.77 -28.71
CA MET A 303 -19.39 -6.69 -27.58
C MET A 303 -19.95 -7.35 -26.32
N ARG A 304 -19.94 -8.70 -26.30
CA ARG A 304 -19.83 -9.46 -25.05
C ARG A 304 -18.35 -9.68 -24.81
N ARG A 305 -17.68 -8.83 -24.03
CA ARG A 305 -16.36 -9.18 -23.49
C ARG A 305 -16.44 -9.36 -21.98
N ASP A 306 -16.12 -10.58 -21.59
CA ASP A 306 -15.89 -11.03 -20.22
C ASP A 306 -14.84 -10.14 -19.51
N LEU A 307 -14.79 -10.21 -18.18
CA LEU A 307 -13.79 -9.52 -17.36
C LEU A 307 -12.37 -9.90 -17.84
N ALA A 308 -11.61 -8.90 -18.30
CA ALA A 308 -10.27 -9.11 -18.82
C ALA A 308 -9.33 -9.69 -17.75
N ILE A 309 -8.21 -10.29 -18.16
CA ILE A 309 -7.17 -10.82 -17.24
C ILE A 309 -6.76 -9.74 -16.23
N TRP A 310 -6.55 -8.51 -16.69
CA TRP A 310 -6.24 -7.38 -15.81
C TRP A 310 -7.36 -7.08 -14.81
N GLY A 311 -8.62 -7.07 -15.26
CA GLY A 311 -9.77 -6.91 -14.36
C GLY A 311 -9.85 -8.00 -13.29
N ARG A 312 -9.50 -9.24 -13.62
CA ARG A 312 -9.37 -10.34 -12.63
C ARG A 312 -8.26 -10.06 -11.61
N MET A 313 -7.12 -9.52 -12.04
CA MET A 313 -6.04 -9.13 -11.13
C MET A 313 -6.47 -7.99 -10.20
N VAL A 314 -7.24 -7.03 -10.69
CA VAL A 314 -7.81 -5.95 -9.87
C VAL A 314 -8.74 -6.51 -8.80
N VAL A 315 -9.70 -7.37 -9.18
CA VAL A 315 -10.63 -8.03 -8.24
C VAL A 315 -9.88 -8.85 -7.19
N TRP A 316 -8.89 -9.63 -7.62
CA TRP A 316 -8.06 -10.42 -6.71
C TRP A 316 -7.31 -9.53 -5.71
N GLU A 317 -6.69 -8.45 -6.17
CA GLU A 317 -5.98 -7.51 -5.30
C GLU A 317 -6.94 -6.78 -4.35
N MET A 318 -8.16 -6.43 -4.80
CA MET A 318 -9.21 -5.89 -3.93
C MET A 318 -9.58 -6.89 -2.82
N ASN A 319 -9.81 -8.16 -3.15
CA ASN A 319 -10.08 -9.19 -2.14
C ASN A 319 -8.89 -9.36 -1.16
N ARG A 320 -7.66 -9.40 -1.66
CA ARG A 320 -6.44 -9.51 -0.83
C ARG A 320 -6.24 -8.30 0.08
N LEU A 321 -6.68 -7.11 -0.33
CA LEU A 321 -6.65 -5.91 0.50
C LEU A 321 -7.80 -5.88 1.52
N GLY A 322 -8.90 -6.60 1.29
CA GLY A 322 -10.15 -6.45 2.06
C GLY A 322 -10.93 -5.22 1.62
N MET A 323 -10.98 -5.00 0.31
CA MET A 323 -11.71 -3.91 -0.33
C MET A 323 -12.95 -4.46 -1.01
N ILE A 324 -14.10 -3.84 -0.73
CA ILE A 324 -15.41 -4.22 -1.27
C ILE A 324 -15.42 -3.96 -2.79
N VAL A 325 -15.82 -4.98 -3.56
CA VAL A 325 -16.02 -4.88 -5.01
C VAL A 325 -17.46 -4.46 -5.27
N ASP A 326 -17.65 -3.33 -5.93
CA ASP A 326 -18.97 -2.83 -6.34
C ASP A 326 -19.21 -3.05 -7.85
N LEU A 327 -20.36 -3.66 -8.17
CA LEU A 327 -20.78 -4.08 -9.49
C LEU A 327 -21.86 -3.20 -10.12
N SER A 328 -22.30 -2.12 -9.45
CA SER A 328 -23.45 -1.29 -9.88
C SER A 328 -23.38 -0.75 -11.32
N TYR A 329 -22.18 -0.58 -11.86
CA TYR A 329 -21.95 -0.06 -13.21
C TYR A 329 -21.28 -1.10 -14.13
N GLY A 330 -21.08 -2.33 -13.63
CA GLY A 330 -20.50 -3.43 -14.40
C GLY A 330 -21.49 -3.95 -15.44
N SER A 331 -20.97 -4.47 -16.56
CA SER A 331 -21.82 -5.22 -17.48
C SER A 331 -22.35 -6.50 -16.86
N TYR A 332 -23.41 -7.04 -17.47
CA TYR A 332 -23.93 -8.36 -17.13
C TYR A 332 -22.84 -9.45 -17.15
N GLY A 333 -21.97 -9.45 -18.16
CA GLY A 333 -20.85 -10.40 -18.26
C GLY A 333 -19.82 -10.20 -17.15
N VAL A 334 -19.41 -8.95 -16.88
CA VAL A 334 -18.51 -8.61 -15.77
C VAL A 334 -19.09 -9.06 -14.43
N ALA A 335 -20.38 -8.83 -14.17
CA ALA A 335 -21.01 -9.24 -12.93
C ALA A 335 -20.92 -10.75 -12.71
N LEU A 336 -21.25 -11.56 -13.73
CA LEU A 336 -21.13 -13.02 -13.65
C LEU A 336 -19.69 -13.50 -13.43
N ASP A 337 -18.72 -12.90 -14.11
CA ASP A 337 -17.31 -13.26 -13.95
C ASP A 337 -16.79 -12.90 -12.56
N VAL A 338 -17.12 -11.71 -12.06
CA VAL A 338 -16.73 -11.31 -10.71
C VAL A 338 -17.35 -12.25 -9.67
N LEU A 339 -18.64 -12.58 -9.79
CA LEU A 339 -19.31 -13.53 -8.90
C LEU A 339 -18.67 -14.93 -8.96
N ARG A 340 -18.06 -15.30 -10.10
CA ARG A 340 -17.33 -16.57 -10.26
C ARG A 340 -15.92 -16.53 -9.65
N TYR A 341 -15.20 -15.42 -9.79
CA TYR A 341 -13.77 -15.34 -9.46
C TYR A 341 -13.47 -14.64 -8.12
N SER A 342 -14.37 -13.80 -7.62
CA SER A 342 -14.19 -13.10 -6.34
C SER A 342 -14.18 -14.12 -5.20
N ARG A 343 -13.20 -13.96 -4.31
CA ARG A 343 -13.06 -14.76 -3.08
C ARG A 343 -13.85 -14.17 -1.91
N ALA A 344 -14.29 -12.93 -2.04
CA ALA A 344 -15.11 -12.22 -1.06
C ALA A 344 -16.51 -11.92 -1.64
N PRO A 345 -17.54 -11.75 -0.80
CA PRO A 345 -18.83 -11.25 -1.28
C PRO A 345 -18.68 -9.85 -1.89
N VAL A 346 -19.57 -9.55 -2.83
CA VAL A 346 -19.57 -8.31 -3.61
C VAL A 346 -20.88 -7.56 -3.41
N ILE A 347 -20.91 -6.29 -3.79
CA ILE A 347 -22.13 -5.47 -3.69
C ILE A 347 -22.56 -4.89 -5.03
N PHE A 348 -23.84 -4.56 -5.12
CA PHE A 348 -24.37 -3.54 -6.02
C PHE A 348 -24.80 -2.37 -5.15
N SER A 349 -23.94 -1.37 -4.98
CA SER A 349 -24.19 -0.18 -4.16
C SER A 349 -25.34 0.72 -4.64
N ASN A 350 -25.74 0.62 -5.91
CA ASN A 350 -26.77 1.44 -6.53
C ASN A 350 -27.41 0.74 -7.75
N ALA A 351 -28.45 -0.04 -7.50
CA ALA A 351 -29.17 -0.75 -8.56
C ALA A 351 -30.64 -0.97 -8.18
N GLY A 352 -31.44 -1.42 -9.14
CA GLY A 352 -32.78 -1.97 -8.92
C GLY A 352 -32.91 -3.40 -9.45
N ALA A 353 -34.13 -3.90 -9.50
CA ALA A 353 -34.48 -5.22 -9.99
C ALA A 353 -34.97 -5.11 -11.44
N TYR A 354 -34.35 -5.86 -12.36
CA TYR A 354 -34.62 -5.71 -13.80
C TYR A 354 -36.04 -6.14 -14.18
N ALA A 355 -36.64 -7.05 -13.40
CA ALA A 355 -38.00 -7.52 -13.62
C ALA A 355 -39.06 -6.44 -13.32
N ILE A 356 -38.78 -5.53 -12.39
CA ILE A 356 -39.68 -4.42 -12.02
C ILE A 356 -39.57 -3.30 -13.05
N ASN A 357 -38.34 -2.85 -13.32
CA ASN A 357 -38.07 -1.88 -14.37
C ASN A 357 -36.90 -2.34 -15.24
N ARG A 358 -37.10 -2.39 -16.56
CA ARG A 358 -36.11 -2.87 -17.54
C ARG A 358 -35.07 -1.78 -17.85
N HIS A 359 -34.35 -1.36 -16.82
CA HIS A 359 -33.25 -0.41 -16.91
C HIS A 359 -31.90 -1.14 -16.93
N HIS A 360 -30.91 -0.62 -17.66
CA HIS A 360 -29.61 -1.29 -17.83
C HIS A 360 -28.76 -1.35 -16.54
N PHE A 361 -29.00 -0.47 -15.57
CA PHE A 361 -28.41 -0.56 -14.22
C PHE A 361 -29.16 -1.51 -13.27
N ASN A 362 -30.29 -2.10 -13.69
CA ASN A 362 -31.03 -3.05 -12.87
C ASN A 362 -30.53 -4.47 -13.08
N VAL A 363 -30.47 -5.22 -11.97
CA VAL A 363 -29.88 -6.54 -11.90
C VAL A 363 -30.91 -7.61 -12.28
N LYS A 364 -30.51 -8.53 -13.16
CA LYS A 364 -31.33 -9.66 -13.62
C LYS A 364 -31.28 -10.82 -12.61
N GLU A 365 -32.31 -11.66 -12.58
CA GLU A 365 -32.44 -12.78 -11.62
C GLU A 365 -31.26 -13.77 -11.66
N ASP A 366 -30.73 -14.01 -12.86
CA ASP A 366 -29.55 -14.85 -13.11
C ASP A 366 -28.24 -14.29 -12.55
N VAL A 367 -28.20 -13.00 -12.17
CA VAL A 367 -27.11 -12.37 -11.39
C VAL A 367 -27.49 -12.27 -9.90
N LEU A 368 -28.76 -11.98 -9.59
CA LEU A 368 -29.25 -11.87 -8.22
C LEU A 368 -29.09 -13.19 -7.43
N ILE A 369 -29.40 -14.34 -8.04
CA ILE A 369 -29.29 -15.64 -7.37
C ILE A 369 -27.82 -15.99 -7.04
N PRO A 370 -26.85 -15.90 -7.97
CA PRO A 370 -25.44 -16.09 -7.63
C PRO A 370 -24.91 -15.06 -6.61
N LEU A 371 -25.35 -13.79 -6.69
CA LEU A 371 -25.02 -12.78 -5.69
C LEU A 371 -25.43 -13.22 -4.28
N ALA A 372 -26.68 -13.67 -4.12
CA ALA A 372 -27.19 -14.16 -2.84
C ALA A 372 -26.45 -15.43 -2.38
N THR A 373 -26.19 -16.36 -3.30
CA THR A 373 -25.46 -17.60 -3.02
C THR A 373 -24.05 -17.35 -2.49
N GLN A 374 -23.38 -16.29 -2.96
CA GLN A 374 -22.05 -15.88 -2.48
C GLN A 374 -22.09 -15.07 -1.17
N GLY A 375 -23.28 -14.72 -0.65
CA GLY A 375 -23.39 -13.84 0.51
C GLY A 375 -23.35 -12.34 0.18
N GLY A 376 -23.47 -11.96 -1.10
CA GLY A 376 -23.41 -10.57 -1.56
C GLY A 376 -24.65 -9.74 -1.21
N LEU A 377 -24.65 -8.46 -1.62
CA LEU A 377 -25.68 -7.47 -1.26
C LEU A 377 -26.07 -6.60 -2.45
N ILE A 378 -27.37 -6.41 -2.69
CA ILE A 378 -27.87 -5.37 -3.59
C ILE A 378 -28.48 -4.23 -2.76
N MET A 379 -28.05 -3.01 -3.03
CA MET A 379 -28.49 -1.79 -2.36
C MET A 379 -29.36 -0.98 -3.33
N ILE A 380 -30.61 -0.73 -2.94
CA ILE A 380 -31.61 -0.14 -3.83
C ILE A 380 -31.34 1.35 -4.09
N SER A 381 -31.26 1.71 -5.37
CA SER A 381 -31.16 3.10 -5.84
C SER A 381 -32.48 3.86 -5.68
N PHE A 382 -32.40 5.16 -5.36
CA PHE A 382 -33.56 6.05 -5.41
C PHE A 382 -33.61 6.91 -6.69
N ASP A 383 -32.83 6.58 -7.72
CA ASP A 383 -32.96 7.25 -9.03
C ASP A 383 -34.29 6.84 -9.69
N PRO A 384 -35.20 7.81 -9.98
CA PRO A 384 -36.47 7.52 -10.63
C PRO A 384 -36.34 6.80 -11.98
N LYS A 385 -35.23 7.01 -12.71
CA LYS A 385 -34.97 6.32 -13.99
C LYS A 385 -34.66 4.84 -13.77
N ILE A 386 -33.96 4.53 -12.68
CA ILE A 386 -33.61 3.16 -12.29
C ILE A 386 -34.84 2.45 -11.72
N LEU A 387 -35.65 3.14 -10.91
CA LEU A 387 -36.88 2.59 -10.33
C LEU A 387 -38.06 2.49 -11.32
N GLY A 388 -38.10 3.35 -12.35
CA GLY A 388 -39.22 3.42 -13.29
C GLY A 388 -40.40 4.28 -12.81
N GLY A 389 -40.18 5.12 -11.78
CA GLY A 389 -41.20 6.00 -11.22
C GLY A 389 -40.65 6.92 -10.12
N TYR A 390 -41.49 7.82 -9.62
CA TYR A 390 -41.10 8.95 -8.75
C TYR A 390 -41.72 8.88 -7.35
N THR A 391 -42.25 7.73 -6.91
CA THR A 391 -42.90 7.61 -5.60
C THR A 391 -42.20 6.59 -4.71
N ILE A 392 -42.40 6.72 -3.39
CA ILE A 392 -41.96 5.73 -2.41
C ILE A 392 -42.45 4.31 -2.75
N ASP A 393 -43.61 4.18 -3.39
CA ASP A 393 -44.16 2.87 -3.79
C ASP A 393 -43.25 2.14 -4.77
N ASN A 394 -42.58 2.85 -5.68
CA ASN A 394 -41.61 2.22 -6.59
C ASN A 394 -40.41 1.65 -5.82
N VAL A 395 -39.96 2.29 -4.74
CA VAL A 395 -38.93 1.73 -3.86
C VAL A 395 -39.44 0.48 -3.16
N LEU A 396 -40.67 0.50 -2.65
CA LEU A 396 -41.30 -0.62 -1.95
C LEU A 396 -41.48 -1.84 -2.87
N GLU A 397 -41.90 -1.64 -4.12
CA GLU A 397 -42.05 -2.69 -5.14
C GLU A 397 -40.71 -3.43 -5.37
N HIS A 398 -39.64 -2.65 -5.57
CA HIS A 398 -38.29 -3.19 -5.73
C HIS A 398 -37.82 -3.99 -4.51
N LEU A 399 -38.00 -3.46 -3.30
CA LEU A 399 -37.62 -4.13 -2.05
C LEU A 399 -38.41 -5.43 -1.83
N ASN A 400 -39.72 -5.41 -2.03
CA ASN A 400 -40.59 -6.57 -1.85
C ASN A 400 -40.27 -7.68 -2.85
N TYR A 401 -40.05 -7.33 -4.11
CA TYR A 401 -39.66 -8.31 -5.13
C TYR A 401 -38.30 -8.94 -4.82
N LEU A 402 -37.29 -8.15 -4.43
CA LEU A 402 -35.99 -8.70 -4.04
C LEU A 402 -36.10 -9.60 -2.80
N ARG A 403 -36.94 -9.24 -1.82
CA ARG A 403 -37.19 -10.06 -0.63
C ARG A 403 -37.75 -11.42 -1.00
N GLU A 404 -38.61 -11.49 -2.02
CA GLU A 404 -39.16 -12.75 -2.53
C GLU A 404 -38.11 -13.59 -3.29
N VAL A 405 -37.30 -12.95 -4.14
CA VAL A 405 -36.37 -13.66 -5.04
C VAL A 405 -35.08 -14.12 -4.36
N ILE A 406 -34.45 -13.24 -3.58
CA ILE A 406 -33.13 -13.50 -2.96
C ILE A 406 -33.15 -13.53 -1.44
N GLY A 407 -34.29 -13.21 -0.82
CA GLY A 407 -34.40 -13.15 0.63
C GLY A 407 -33.91 -11.83 1.24
N PRO A 408 -34.33 -11.53 2.49
CA PRO A 408 -34.05 -10.26 3.16
C PRO A 408 -32.57 -10.08 3.56
N ASP A 409 -31.77 -11.14 3.57
CA ASP A 409 -30.35 -11.11 3.97
C ASP A 409 -29.43 -10.47 2.91
N HIS A 410 -29.96 -10.08 1.75
CA HIS A 410 -29.17 -9.64 0.60
C HIS A 410 -29.60 -8.27 0.06
N ILE A 411 -30.33 -7.49 0.87
CA ILE A 411 -30.94 -6.22 0.47
C ILE A 411 -30.45 -5.09 1.39
N GLY A 412 -30.12 -3.94 0.79
CA GLY A 412 -29.67 -2.73 1.49
C GLY A 412 -30.18 -1.44 0.83
N ILE A 413 -29.70 -0.29 1.31
CA ILE A 413 -30.15 1.04 0.86
C ILE A 413 -29.00 1.80 0.16
N GLY A 414 -29.15 2.04 -1.14
CA GLY A 414 -28.19 2.72 -2.00
C GLY A 414 -28.73 4.05 -2.54
N SER A 415 -29.25 4.91 -1.65
CA SER A 415 -30.15 6.02 -2.01
C SER A 415 -29.66 6.91 -3.16
N GLY A 416 -28.36 7.16 -3.29
CA GLY A 416 -27.83 7.85 -4.47
C GLY A 416 -28.25 9.32 -4.60
N PHE A 417 -28.69 9.97 -3.51
CA PHE A 417 -29.38 11.27 -3.54
C PHE A 417 -28.59 12.38 -4.25
N GLU A 418 -27.27 12.32 -4.28
CA GLU A 418 -26.42 13.34 -4.93
C GLU A 418 -25.94 12.90 -6.33
N GLY A 419 -26.55 11.83 -6.88
CA GLY A 419 -26.16 11.19 -8.13
C GLY A 419 -27.13 11.34 -9.30
N PHE A 420 -28.31 11.94 -9.10
CA PHE A 420 -29.35 12.10 -10.13
C PHE A 420 -30.21 13.36 -9.91
N ASP A 421 -30.90 13.78 -10.97
CA ASP A 421 -31.84 14.91 -10.92
C ASP A 421 -33.26 14.44 -10.57
N GLY A 422 -33.92 15.13 -9.62
CA GLY A 422 -35.33 14.91 -9.26
C GLY A 422 -35.52 14.17 -7.93
N ALA A 423 -36.62 14.47 -7.23
CA ALA A 423 -36.96 13.89 -5.93
C ALA A 423 -37.97 12.74 -6.06
N ILE A 424 -37.89 11.75 -5.16
CA ILE A 424 -38.96 10.77 -4.95
C ILE A 424 -39.97 11.37 -3.97
N ASP A 425 -41.25 11.36 -4.32
CA ASP A 425 -42.34 11.77 -3.43
C ASP A 425 -42.40 10.85 -2.20
N GLY A 426 -42.29 11.44 -1.02
CA GLY A 426 -42.17 10.75 0.27
C GLY A 426 -40.74 10.35 0.67
N LEU A 427 -39.76 10.50 -0.23
CA LEU A 427 -38.33 10.26 -0.02
C LEU A 427 -37.49 11.35 -0.69
N GLU A 428 -37.81 12.62 -0.40
CA GLU A 428 -37.19 13.75 -1.09
C GLU A 428 -35.72 13.96 -0.71
N ASP A 429 -35.37 13.62 0.52
CA ASP A 429 -34.03 13.74 1.08
C ASP A 429 -33.76 12.69 2.17
N VAL A 430 -32.54 12.67 2.69
CA VAL A 430 -32.09 11.70 3.71
C VAL A 430 -32.88 11.75 5.03
N SER A 431 -33.55 12.86 5.37
CA SER A 431 -34.39 12.94 6.57
C SER A 431 -35.64 12.03 6.50
N LYS A 432 -35.98 11.53 5.31
CA LYS A 432 -37.22 10.78 5.06
C LYS A 432 -37.09 9.27 5.22
N PHE A 433 -35.91 8.73 5.56
CA PHE A 433 -35.77 7.30 5.80
C PHE A 433 -36.78 6.72 6.81
N PRO A 434 -37.13 7.38 7.93
CA PRO A 434 -38.18 6.89 8.83
C PRO A 434 -39.53 6.61 8.13
N ASN A 435 -39.87 7.35 7.07
CA ASN A 435 -41.09 7.12 6.29
C ASN A 435 -41.04 5.77 5.54
N LEU A 436 -39.90 5.44 4.94
CA LEU A 436 -39.68 4.16 4.26
C LEU A 436 -39.83 2.98 5.21
N PHE A 437 -39.15 3.03 6.36
CA PHE A 437 -39.24 1.98 7.37
C PHE A 437 -40.66 1.84 7.93
N ALA A 438 -41.37 2.96 8.13
CA ALA A 438 -42.76 2.93 8.57
C ALA A 438 -43.69 2.29 7.52
N ALA A 439 -43.49 2.54 6.23
CA ALA A 439 -44.28 1.93 5.16
C ALA A 439 -44.04 0.41 5.07
N LEU A 440 -42.77 -0.02 5.13
CA LEU A 440 -42.39 -1.45 5.12
C LEU A 440 -42.93 -2.20 6.34
N ALA A 441 -42.90 -1.60 7.52
CA ALA A 441 -43.43 -2.18 8.75
C ALA A 441 -44.97 -2.29 8.74
N LYS A 442 -45.66 -1.33 8.11
CA LYS A 442 -47.12 -1.39 7.94
C LYS A 442 -47.57 -2.36 6.85
N GLY A 443 -46.73 -2.61 5.84
CA GLY A 443 -47.08 -3.47 4.72
C GLY A 443 -48.13 -2.84 3.80
N GLN A 444 -48.04 -1.53 3.53
CA GLN A 444 -49.03 -0.80 2.72
C GLN A 444 -48.36 0.14 1.73
N TYR A 445 -48.82 0.12 0.49
CA TYR A 445 -48.52 1.13 -0.54
C TYR A 445 -49.35 2.39 -0.32
N SER A 446 -48.98 3.48 -0.99
CA SER A 446 -49.61 4.80 -0.82
C SER A 446 -51.06 4.83 -1.32
N ASP A 447 -51.45 3.93 -2.22
CA ASP A 447 -52.83 3.77 -2.71
C ASP A 447 -53.72 2.89 -1.80
N GLY A 448 -53.13 2.29 -0.76
CA GLY A 448 -53.81 1.43 0.20
C GLY A 448 -53.75 -0.07 -0.11
N GLU A 449 -53.12 -0.50 -1.21
CA GLU A 449 -52.82 -1.92 -1.44
C GLU A 449 -51.83 -2.44 -0.38
N SER A 450 -51.99 -3.68 0.05
CA SER A 450 -51.17 -4.27 1.13
C SER A 450 -50.19 -5.32 0.62
N PHE A 451 -49.00 -5.36 1.20
CA PHE A 451 -48.00 -6.41 1.02
C PHE A 451 -47.60 -7.02 2.38
N PRO A 452 -46.96 -8.20 2.41
CA PRO A 452 -46.51 -8.81 3.67
C PRO A 452 -45.59 -7.86 4.44
N ALA A 453 -46.02 -7.45 5.63
CA ALA A 453 -45.24 -6.56 6.48
C ALA A 453 -43.83 -7.12 6.73
N TRP A 454 -42.84 -6.23 6.78
CA TRP A 454 -41.48 -6.57 7.13
C TRP A 454 -41.36 -6.71 8.65
N SER A 455 -40.76 -7.80 9.11
CA SER A 455 -40.49 -8.02 10.52
C SER A 455 -39.39 -7.08 11.04
N LYS A 456 -39.32 -6.90 12.36
CA LYS A 456 -38.26 -6.10 12.99
C LYS A 456 -36.86 -6.56 12.58
N GLU A 457 -36.63 -7.87 12.54
CA GLU A 457 -35.34 -8.45 12.14
C GLU A 457 -34.99 -8.13 10.67
N GLU A 458 -35.96 -8.25 9.76
CA GLU A 458 -35.75 -7.91 8.34
C GLU A 458 -35.47 -6.42 8.14
N LEU A 459 -36.13 -5.56 8.91
CA LEU A 459 -35.87 -4.12 8.89
C LEU A 459 -34.47 -3.78 9.43
N GLN A 460 -34.01 -4.43 10.50
CA GLN A 460 -32.64 -4.24 11.01
C GLN A 460 -31.58 -4.70 9.99
N LYS A 461 -31.86 -5.81 9.29
CA LYS A 461 -31.04 -6.31 8.16
C LYS A 461 -30.94 -5.29 7.04
N LEU A 462 -32.09 -4.77 6.57
CA LEU A 462 -32.16 -3.72 5.55
C LEU A 462 -31.45 -2.44 5.99
N ALA A 463 -31.59 -2.05 7.26
CA ALA A 463 -31.05 -0.81 7.78
C ALA A 463 -29.52 -0.82 7.80
N GLY A 464 -28.86 -1.95 8.07
CA GLY A 464 -27.41 -2.02 7.90
C GLY A 464 -26.73 -3.30 8.34
N LEU A 465 -27.41 -4.23 9.04
CA LEU A 465 -26.77 -5.48 9.45
C LEU A 465 -26.30 -6.31 8.24
N ASN A 466 -27.01 -6.25 7.12
CA ASN A 466 -26.56 -6.92 5.88
C ASN A 466 -25.26 -6.32 5.33
N PHE A 467 -25.11 -4.99 5.40
CA PHE A 467 -23.88 -4.32 4.97
C PHE A 467 -22.71 -4.69 5.90
N LEU A 468 -22.91 -4.65 7.22
CA LEU A 468 -21.90 -5.06 8.20
C LEU A 468 -21.46 -6.51 8.00
N ARG A 469 -22.41 -7.42 7.75
CA ARG A 469 -22.12 -8.81 7.41
C ARG A 469 -21.20 -8.91 6.19
N VAL A 470 -21.56 -8.25 5.08
CA VAL A 470 -20.74 -8.29 3.86
C VAL A 470 -19.37 -7.70 4.10
N PHE A 471 -19.27 -6.58 4.80
CA PHE A 471 -17.99 -5.95 5.07
C PHE A 471 -17.10 -6.84 5.96
N HIS A 472 -17.68 -7.48 6.98
CA HIS A 472 -16.97 -8.43 7.84
C HIS A 472 -16.44 -9.64 7.04
N GLU A 473 -17.24 -10.17 6.13
CA GLU A 473 -16.85 -11.26 5.25
C GLU A 473 -15.73 -10.88 4.27
N VAL A 474 -15.72 -9.63 3.79
CA VAL A 474 -14.61 -9.07 3.00
C VAL A 474 -13.33 -8.97 3.83
N GLU A 475 -13.41 -8.56 5.10
CA GLU A 475 -12.28 -8.54 6.02
C GLU A 475 -11.76 -9.95 6.33
N ARG A 476 -12.65 -10.93 6.50
CA ARG A 476 -12.29 -12.34 6.68
C ARG A 476 -11.55 -12.90 5.46
N ALA A 477 -12.04 -12.63 4.25
CA ALA A 477 -11.38 -13.05 3.02
C ALA A 477 -9.96 -12.46 2.89
N LYS A 478 -9.76 -11.22 3.33
CA LYS A 478 -8.42 -10.60 3.41
C LYS A 478 -7.49 -11.39 4.33
N GLU A 479 -7.95 -11.82 5.50
CA GLU A 479 -7.14 -12.62 6.44
C GLU A 479 -6.72 -13.96 5.81
N GLU A 480 -7.66 -14.65 5.16
CA GLU A 480 -7.39 -15.90 4.44
C GLU A 480 -6.36 -15.72 3.32
N LEU A 481 -6.52 -14.66 2.51
CA LEU A 481 -5.64 -14.34 1.39
C LEU A 481 -4.30 -13.73 1.80
N SER A 482 -4.15 -13.27 3.06
CA SER A 482 -2.91 -12.65 3.54
C SER A 482 -1.72 -13.61 3.54
N HIS A 483 -1.97 -14.92 3.49
CA HIS A 483 -0.98 -15.98 3.44
C HIS A 483 -0.71 -16.55 2.03
N GLU A 484 -1.50 -16.17 1.02
CA GLU A 484 -1.34 -16.65 -0.35
C GLU A 484 -0.41 -15.73 -1.17
N LYS A 485 0.45 -16.35 -2.01
CA LYS A 485 1.24 -15.60 -3.01
C LYS A 485 0.37 -15.27 -4.24
N PRO A 486 0.62 -14.16 -4.96
CA PRO A 486 -0.09 -13.86 -6.20
C PRO A 486 0.06 -14.97 -7.25
N PHE A 487 -0.92 -15.09 -8.16
CA PHE A 487 -0.94 -15.98 -9.33
C PHE A 487 0.45 -16.11 -9.99
N GLU A 488 1.06 -17.28 -9.89
CA GLU A 488 2.20 -17.72 -10.70
C GLU A 488 1.69 -18.77 -11.70
N ASP A 489 2.10 -18.64 -12.96
CA ASP A 489 2.04 -19.72 -13.96
C ASP A 489 3.02 -20.81 -13.49
N ASP A 490 2.47 -21.98 -13.23
CA ASP A 490 3.08 -23.08 -12.50
C ASP A 490 4.17 -23.79 -13.32
N GLY A 491 5.35 -23.17 -13.34
CA GLY A 491 6.61 -23.83 -13.66
C GLY A 491 7.09 -24.68 -12.48
N SER A 492 6.94 -26.00 -12.61
CA SER A 492 7.31 -27.02 -11.63
C SER A 492 8.78 -26.96 -11.20
N ASP A 493 9.06 -26.75 -9.90
CA ASP A 493 10.25 -27.27 -9.19
C ASP A 493 10.23 -26.94 -7.67
N ASP A 494 9.29 -27.51 -6.88
CA ASP A 494 9.30 -27.35 -5.40
C ASP A 494 9.11 -28.65 -4.60
N ILE A 495 9.56 -29.79 -5.13
CA ILE A 495 9.58 -31.06 -4.37
C ILE A 495 11.02 -31.47 -3.98
N ASN A 496 12.04 -31.08 -4.76
CA ASN A 496 13.43 -31.48 -4.50
C ASN A 496 14.20 -30.59 -3.52
N LYS A 497 13.77 -29.34 -3.28
CA LYS A 497 14.46 -28.39 -2.36
C LYS A 497 14.22 -28.70 -0.88
N LYS A 498 13.02 -29.17 -0.52
CA LYS A 498 12.65 -29.48 0.87
C LYS A 498 13.37 -30.72 1.41
N LEU A 499 13.73 -31.68 0.54
CA LEU A 499 14.50 -32.87 0.91
C LEU A 499 16.00 -32.57 1.07
N LEU A 500 16.55 -31.64 0.29
CA LEU A 500 17.97 -31.26 0.38
C LEU A 500 18.27 -30.47 1.66
N ILE A 501 17.38 -29.56 2.06
CA ILE A 501 17.53 -28.73 3.27
C ILE A 501 17.49 -29.60 4.54
N ALA A 502 16.64 -30.62 4.59
CA ALA A 502 16.59 -31.57 5.71
C ALA A 502 17.89 -32.37 5.86
N CYS A 503 18.51 -32.77 4.75
CA CYS A 503 19.79 -33.50 4.73
C CYS A 503 20.98 -32.61 5.12
N SER A 504 20.99 -31.33 4.72
CA SER A 504 22.07 -30.39 5.06
C SER A 504 22.08 -30.03 6.55
N ILE A 505 20.91 -29.91 7.18
CA ILE A 505 20.79 -29.60 8.62
C ILE A 505 21.35 -30.74 9.49
N ALA A 506 21.12 -32.00 9.10
CA ALA A 506 21.64 -33.17 9.83
C ALA A 506 23.19 -33.27 9.78
N VAL A 507 23.80 -32.86 8.67
CA VAL A 507 25.26 -32.88 8.50
C VAL A 507 25.92 -31.78 9.35
N VAL A 508 25.33 -30.58 9.41
CA VAL A 508 25.85 -29.45 10.19
C VAL A 508 25.79 -29.74 11.70
N ILE A 509 24.69 -30.33 12.19
CA ILE A 509 24.55 -30.72 13.60
C ILE A 509 25.62 -31.75 14.01
N THR A 510 25.97 -32.66 13.10
CA THR A 510 27.00 -33.69 13.33
C THR A 510 28.42 -33.10 13.36
N ILE A 511 28.71 -32.11 12.52
CA ILE A 511 30.01 -31.42 12.51
C ILE A 511 30.17 -30.55 13.77
N CYS A 512 29.12 -29.86 14.21
CA CYS A 512 29.15 -29.07 15.44
C CYS A 512 29.32 -29.92 16.71
N ALA A 513 28.78 -31.15 16.74
CA ALA A 513 28.92 -32.05 17.89
C ALA A 513 30.34 -32.64 18.05
N ILE A 514 31.14 -32.66 16.98
CA ILE A 514 32.49 -33.27 16.97
C ILE A 514 33.60 -32.20 17.08
N VAL A 515 33.39 -30.99 16.55
CA VAL A 515 34.42 -29.93 16.52
C VAL A 515 34.47 -29.12 17.81
N VAL A 516 33.32 -28.93 18.49
CA VAL A 516 33.23 -28.11 19.71
C VAL A 516 33.98 -28.69 20.93
N PRO A 517 34.14 -30.02 21.11
CA PRO A 517 34.93 -30.54 22.23
C PRO A 517 36.46 -30.45 22.05
N ILE A 518 36.97 -30.10 20.85
CA ILE A 518 38.43 -30.14 20.56
C ILE A 518 39.10 -28.76 20.66
N THR A 519 38.34 -27.65 20.68
CA THR A 519 38.92 -26.30 20.77
C THR A 519 38.94 -25.70 22.18
N VAL A 520 38.47 -26.43 23.20
CA VAL A 520 38.47 -25.95 24.61
C VAL A 520 39.70 -26.44 25.37
N VAL A 521 40.91 -26.32 24.80
CA VAL A 521 42.16 -26.22 25.58
C VAL A 521 43.18 -25.43 24.77
N ASN A 522 43.06 -24.10 24.76
CA ASN A 522 44.16 -23.12 24.78
C ASN A 522 43.68 -21.78 24.23
N SER A 523 43.38 -20.85 25.13
CA SER A 523 43.78 -19.46 24.90
C SER A 523 43.88 -18.73 26.23
N TYR A 524 45.04 -18.10 26.36
CA TYR A 524 45.62 -17.35 27.46
C TYR A 524 44.74 -16.24 28.03
N ASP A 525 44.96 -15.98 29.32
CA ASP A 525 44.72 -14.69 29.97
C ASP A 525 45.37 -13.56 29.16
N ASP A 526 44.58 -12.57 28.74
CA ASP A 526 45.07 -11.23 28.42
C ASP A 526 44.44 -10.21 29.36
N ALA A 527 45.30 -9.39 29.96
CA ALA A 527 44.98 -8.25 30.79
C ALA A 527 44.07 -7.23 30.07
N PRO A 528 43.34 -6.35 30.78
CA PRO A 528 42.49 -5.35 30.14
C PRO A 528 43.35 -4.36 29.33
N ILE A 529 43.43 -4.60 28.02
CA ILE A 529 43.93 -3.62 27.06
C ILE A 529 42.88 -2.50 27.04
N THR A 530 43.28 -1.28 27.41
CA THR A 530 42.52 -0.07 27.14
C THR A 530 42.33 0.04 25.62
N ARG A 531 41.20 -0.45 25.10
CA ARG A 531 40.89 -0.41 23.67
C ARG A 531 40.80 1.06 23.26
N LYS A 532 41.71 1.50 22.40
CA LYS A 532 41.66 2.84 21.79
C LYS A 532 40.32 2.93 21.04
N PHE A 533 39.55 3.99 21.32
CA PHE A 533 38.27 4.26 20.68
C PHE A 533 38.39 4.19 19.15
N ALA A 534 37.60 3.32 18.51
CA ALA A 534 37.43 3.32 17.07
C ALA A 534 36.14 4.08 16.72
N GLY A 535 36.17 4.92 15.68
CA GLY A 535 35.01 5.73 15.31
C GLY A 535 33.78 4.88 14.98
N ARG A 536 33.99 3.71 14.38
CA ARG A 536 32.93 2.73 14.07
C ARG A 536 32.18 2.17 15.28
N ASP A 537 32.72 2.31 16.49
CA ASP A 537 32.07 1.82 17.72
C ASP A 537 30.81 2.65 18.01
N VAL A 538 30.80 3.93 17.61
CA VAL A 538 29.64 4.83 17.75
C VAL A 538 28.40 4.31 17.00
N LEU A 539 28.60 3.62 15.87
CA LEU A 539 27.52 3.12 15.04
C LEU A 539 26.73 1.98 15.71
N ASP A 540 27.27 1.39 16.79
CA ASP A 540 26.56 0.42 17.63
C ASP A 540 25.77 1.10 18.78
N GLU A 541 26.04 2.38 19.04
CA GLU A 541 25.47 3.15 20.17
C GLU A 541 24.29 4.02 19.73
N VAL A 542 24.36 4.58 18.51
CA VAL A 542 23.33 5.43 17.91
C VAL A 542 23.11 5.02 16.46
N PRO A 543 21.88 5.18 15.93
CA PRO A 543 21.61 4.81 14.55
C PRO A 543 22.41 5.71 13.62
N LEU A 544 23.18 5.10 12.72
CA LEU A 544 23.62 5.78 11.50
C LEU A 544 22.41 6.01 10.61
N ILE A 545 22.11 7.26 10.29
CA ILE A 545 20.99 7.65 9.44
C ILE A 545 21.53 8.30 8.17
N ASP A 546 21.32 7.61 7.05
CA ASP A 546 21.56 8.18 5.74
C ASP A 546 20.30 8.87 5.20
N GLY A 547 20.48 10.10 4.73
CA GLY A 547 19.40 10.98 4.32
C GLY A 547 18.85 10.75 2.92
N HIS A 548 19.52 10.01 2.03
CA HIS A 548 19.13 9.92 0.62
C HIS A 548 19.72 8.70 -0.10
N ASN A 549 18.86 7.77 -0.51
CA ASN A 549 19.24 6.58 -1.30
C ASN A 549 18.15 6.20 -2.33
N ASP A 550 18.56 6.09 -3.59
CA ASP A 550 17.69 5.88 -4.76
C ASP A 550 17.52 4.41 -5.17
N LEU A 551 17.70 3.48 -4.23
CA LEU A 551 17.40 2.07 -4.48
C LEU A 551 15.99 1.85 -5.09
N PRO A 552 14.90 2.52 -4.63
CA PRO A 552 13.59 2.38 -5.27
C PRO A 552 13.60 2.71 -6.76
N PHE A 553 14.28 3.80 -7.16
CA PHE A 553 14.40 4.18 -8.56
C PHE A 553 15.23 3.17 -9.37
N SER A 554 16.30 2.61 -8.79
CA SER A 554 17.06 1.51 -9.42
C SER A 554 16.18 0.29 -9.69
N ILE A 555 15.32 -0.08 -8.73
CA ILE A 555 14.37 -1.20 -8.88
C ILE A 555 13.33 -0.92 -9.96
N TYR A 556 12.89 0.33 -10.08
CA TYR A 556 12.03 0.74 -11.19
C TYR A 556 12.72 0.60 -12.55
N LEU A 557 13.98 1.01 -12.67
CA LEU A 557 14.71 0.94 -13.93
C LEU A 557 14.98 -0.51 -14.36
N VAL A 558 15.42 -1.36 -13.44
CA VAL A 558 15.86 -2.73 -13.72
C VAL A 558 14.69 -3.72 -13.72
N GLU A 559 13.87 -3.69 -12.66
CA GLU A 559 12.84 -4.71 -12.39
C GLU A 559 11.42 -4.24 -12.68
N ARG A 560 11.23 -2.98 -13.11
CA ARG A 560 9.91 -2.38 -13.33
C ARG A 560 9.00 -2.49 -12.10
N ASN A 561 9.58 -2.36 -10.90
CA ASN A 561 8.91 -2.51 -9.60
C ASN A 561 8.34 -3.93 -9.30
N LEU A 562 8.68 -4.94 -10.11
CA LEU A 562 8.32 -6.35 -9.92
C LEU A 562 9.25 -7.01 -8.90
N ILE A 563 9.07 -6.65 -7.63
CA ILE A 563 10.00 -7.02 -6.55
C ILE A 563 10.09 -8.52 -6.27
N ASN A 564 9.20 -9.36 -6.84
CA ASN A 564 9.32 -10.81 -6.70
C ASN A 564 10.55 -11.34 -7.43
N ASN A 565 10.98 -10.67 -8.49
CA ASN A 565 12.20 -10.97 -9.23
C ASN A 565 13.47 -10.39 -8.57
N PHE A 566 13.28 -9.52 -7.57
CA PHE A 566 14.36 -8.81 -6.90
C PHE A 566 14.72 -9.45 -5.55
N ASN A 567 16.01 -9.69 -5.30
CA ASN A 567 16.48 -10.22 -4.02
C ASN A 567 17.53 -9.32 -3.33
N LEU A 568 17.08 -8.49 -2.40
CA LEU A 568 17.93 -7.58 -1.62
C LEU A 568 18.85 -8.30 -0.63
N ASP A 569 18.58 -9.55 -0.25
CA ASP A 569 19.44 -10.34 0.65
C ASP A 569 20.61 -11.00 -0.09
N SER A 570 20.69 -10.84 -1.41
CA SER A 570 21.82 -11.31 -2.21
C SER A 570 22.83 -10.20 -2.45
N ASN A 571 24.08 -10.59 -2.73
CA ASN A 571 25.09 -9.64 -3.19
C ASN A 571 24.74 -9.19 -4.62
N LEU A 572 24.17 -7.99 -4.76
CA LEU A 572 23.72 -7.50 -6.07
C LEU A 572 24.88 -7.24 -7.03
N LYS A 573 26.12 -7.07 -6.53
CA LYS A 573 27.33 -6.98 -7.37
C LYS A 573 27.69 -8.29 -8.07
N GLU A 574 27.16 -9.42 -7.61
CA GLU A 574 27.35 -10.74 -8.24
C GLU A 574 26.15 -11.17 -9.08
N HIS A 575 25.05 -10.41 -9.05
CA HIS A 575 23.83 -10.78 -9.75
C HIS A 575 23.94 -10.50 -11.26
N PRO A 576 23.53 -11.42 -12.16
CA PRO A 576 23.75 -11.29 -13.61
C PRO A 576 23.23 -9.99 -14.24
N VAL A 577 22.10 -9.47 -13.74
CA VAL A 577 21.46 -8.24 -14.25
C VAL A 577 21.92 -7.00 -13.48
N TRP A 578 22.14 -7.11 -12.17
CA TRP A 578 22.41 -5.96 -11.31
C TRP A 578 23.91 -5.65 -11.20
N SER A 579 24.79 -6.61 -11.47
CA SER A 579 26.24 -6.42 -11.48
C SER A 579 26.73 -5.49 -12.59
N VAL A 580 25.98 -5.38 -13.68
CA VAL A 580 26.27 -4.50 -14.82
C VAL A 580 25.62 -3.12 -14.68
N GLU A 581 24.72 -2.94 -13.72
CA GLU A 581 24.12 -1.65 -13.42
C GLU A 581 25.10 -0.84 -12.56
N ASN A 582 25.56 0.30 -13.08
CA ASN A 582 26.57 1.14 -12.44
C ASN A 582 26.08 1.78 -11.13
N ARG A 583 24.79 1.67 -10.81
CA ARG A 583 24.16 2.26 -9.62
C ARG A 583 23.93 1.24 -8.51
N THR A 584 24.53 0.07 -8.56
CA THR A 584 24.32 -1.01 -7.56
C THR A 584 25.14 -0.79 -6.28
N HIS A 585 24.74 0.20 -5.48
CA HIS A 585 25.42 0.59 -4.24
C HIS A 585 24.86 -0.05 -2.97
N THR A 586 23.65 -0.61 -3.03
CA THR A 586 22.91 -1.02 -1.82
C THR A 586 22.38 -2.45 -1.92
N ASP A 587 22.66 -3.27 -0.90
CA ASP A 587 22.00 -4.55 -0.61
C ASP A 587 22.07 -4.86 0.89
N LEU A 588 21.28 -5.81 1.40
CA LEU A 588 21.23 -6.12 2.84
C LEU A 588 22.60 -6.53 3.41
N PRO A 589 23.42 -7.39 2.76
CA PRO A 589 24.75 -7.70 3.25
C PRO A 589 25.63 -6.44 3.45
N ARG A 590 25.63 -5.51 2.50
CA ARG A 590 26.40 -4.26 2.60
C ARG A 590 25.80 -3.29 3.61
N LEU A 591 24.47 -3.19 3.72
CA LEU A 591 23.80 -2.38 4.75
C LEU A 591 24.17 -2.83 6.16
N ARG A 592 24.15 -4.15 6.40
CA ARG A 592 24.59 -4.76 7.68
C ARG A 592 26.06 -4.46 7.96
N LYS A 593 26.94 -4.64 6.96
CA LYS A 593 28.38 -4.34 7.09
C LYS A 593 28.65 -2.85 7.34
N GLY A 594 27.84 -1.97 6.75
CA GLY A 594 27.88 -0.52 6.94
C GLY A 594 27.33 -0.04 8.28
N LYS A 595 26.68 -0.93 9.04
CA LYS A 595 26.00 -0.63 10.32
C LYS A 595 24.94 0.47 10.20
N LEU A 596 24.19 0.52 9.10
CA LEU A 596 23.10 1.49 8.96
C LEU A 596 22.00 1.19 9.98
N GLY A 597 21.59 2.22 10.73
CA GLY A 597 20.48 2.16 11.67
C GLY A 597 19.18 2.69 11.09
N ALA A 598 19.25 3.63 10.14
CA ALA A 598 18.11 4.13 9.38
C ALA A 598 18.50 4.58 7.97
N GLN A 599 17.52 4.55 7.06
CA GLN A 599 17.64 5.02 5.68
C GLN A 599 16.35 5.71 5.25
N PHE A 600 16.49 6.90 4.65
CA PHE A 600 15.45 7.47 3.81
C PHE A 600 15.55 6.89 2.41
N TRP A 601 14.51 6.16 2.00
CA TRP A 601 14.37 5.60 0.66
C TRP A 601 13.60 6.59 -0.22
N VAL A 602 14.22 6.95 -1.35
CA VAL A 602 13.76 8.08 -2.14
C VAL A 602 12.81 7.62 -3.24
N ALA A 603 11.59 8.15 -3.19
CA ALA A 603 10.60 8.03 -4.25
C ALA A 603 10.89 9.09 -5.33
N TYR A 604 11.98 8.89 -6.07
CA TYR A 604 12.42 9.77 -7.15
C TYR A 604 11.79 9.41 -8.51
N ILE A 605 11.50 10.46 -9.30
CA ILE A 605 11.04 10.38 -10.69
C ILE A 605 11.72 11.46 -11.54
N ARG A 606 12.10 11.10 -12.78
CA ARG A 606 12.82 12.02 -13.68
C ARG A 606 11.96 13.20 -14.13
N CYS A 607 12.48 14.41 -13.97
CA CYS A 607 11.86 15.66 -14.45
C CYS A 607 11.39 15.59 -15.92
N ALA A 608 12.31 15.29 -16.85
CA ALA A 608 12.08 15.42 -18.29
C ALA A 608 10.92 14.55 -18.82
N ASP A 609 10.68 13.42 -18.17
CA ASP A 609 9.73 12.43 -18.65
C ASP A 609 8.36 12.54 -17.95
N THR A 610 8.28 13.17 -16.79
CA THR A 610 7.13 13.03 -15.87
C THR A 610 6.47 14.33 -15.41
N GLN A 611 7.22 15.44 -15.29
CA GLN A 611 6.63 16.72 -14.85
C GLN A 611 5.57 17.21 -15.85
N TYR A 612 4.40 17.66 -15.35
CA TYR A 612 3.19 17.99 -16.13
C TYR A 612 2.64 16.81 -16.96
N LYS A 613 2.98 15.58 -16.55
CA LYS A 613 2.53 14.31 -17.12
C LYS A 613 2.25 13.38 -15.93
N ASP A 614 2.76 12.15 -15.95
CA ASP A 614 2.45 11.13 -14.97
C ASP A 614 3.22 11.20 -13.63
N ALA A 615 3.75 12.38 -13.25
CA ALA A 615 4.54 12.57 -12.03
C ALA A 615 3.85 12.03 -10.77
N VAL A 616 2.63 12.46 -10.46
CA VAL A 616 1.88 12.02 -9.27
C VAL A 616 1.75 10.49 -9.25
N ALA A 617 1.26 9.90 -10.34
CA ALA A 617 1.06 8.47 -10.44
C ALA A 617 2.37 7.67 -10.33
N ARG A 618 3.48 8.19 -10.86
CA ARG A 618 4.80 7.55 -10.77
C ARG A 618 5.38 7.63 -9.37
N THR A 619 5.26 8.77 -8.69
CA THR A 619 5.70 8.92 -7.30
C THR A 619 4.94 7.97 -6.39
N LEU A 620 3.63 7.80 -6.59
CA LEU A 620 2.84 6.80 -5.85
C LEU A 620 3.32 5.36 -6.06
N GLU A 621 3.71 4.99 -7.29
CA GLU A 621 4.33 3.68 -7.56
C GLU A 621 5.67 3.50 -6.81
N GLN A 622 6.47 4.57 -6.68
CA GLN A 622 7.73 4.55 -5.94
C GLN A 622 7.51 4.46 -4.41
N ILE A 623 6.50 5.15 -3.88
CA ILE A 623 6.08 5.00 -2.47
C ILE A 623 5.61 3.56 -2.22
N ASP A 624 4.79 3.00 -3.11
CA ASP A 624 4.30 1.62 -3.02
C ASP A 624 5.44 0.59 -3.06
N VAL A 625 6.35 0.67 -4.03
CA VAL A 625 7.46 -0.29 -4.15
C VAL A 625 8.36 -0.26 -2.92
N THR A 626 8.61 0.94 -2.37
CA THR A 626 9.36 1.12 -1.12
C THR A 626 8.67 0.41 0.05
N LYS A 627 7.37 0.64 0.26
CA LYS A 627 6.60 -0.06 1.31
C LYS A 627 6.56 -1.57 1.11
N ARG A 628 6.49 -2.05 -0.13
CA ARG A 628 6.49 -3.50 -0.41
C ARG A 628 7.85 -4.14 -0.13
N ILE A 629 8.96 -3.47 -0.46
CA ILE A 629 10.32 -3.97 -0.16
C ILE A 629 10.52 -4.06 1.35
N ILE A 630 10.16 -3.02 2.11
CA ILE A 630 10.27 -3.03 3.57
C ILE A 630 9.49 -4.22 4.16
N ARG A 631 8.26 -4.45 3.70
CA ARG A 631 7.44 -5.60 4.12
C ARG A 631 7.99 -6.95 3.68
N LYS A 632 8.75 -7.02 2.58
CA LYS A 632 9.36 -8.27 2.08
C LYS A 632 10.51 -8.73 2.99
N TYR A 633 11.16 -7.82 3.70
CA TYR A 633 12.32 -8.10 4.57
C TYR A 633 12.08 -7.72 6.04
N PRO A 634 11.05 -8.25 6.72
CA PRO A 634 10.62 -7.79 8.05
C PRO A 634 11.59 -8.14 9.19
N ASN A 635 12.53 -9.07 8.94
CA ASN A 635 13.59 -9.44 9.88
C ASN A 635 14.73 -8.41 9.88
N ASP A 636 14.91 -7.69 8.78
CA ASP A 636 16.04 -6.77 8.57
C ASP A 636 15.60 -5.31 8.55
N MET A 637 14.39 -5.04 8.06
CA MET A 637 13.86 -3.70 7.84
C MET A 637 12.60 -3.51 8.69
N LYS A 638 12.43 -2.30 9.21
CA LYS A 638 11.20 -1.87 9.88
C LYS A 638 10.78 -0.53 9.32
N TYR A 639 9.53 -0.43 8.89
CA TYR A 639 8.96 0.85 8.47
C TYR A 639 8.95 1.82 9.65
N ALA A 640 9.42 3.04 9.42
CA ALA A 640 9.41 4.11 10.40
C ALA A 640 8.99 5.42 9.73
N ASP A 641 8.29 6.25 10.49
CA ASP A 641 7.72 7.51 10.01
C ASP A 641 7.83 8.61 11.08
N SER A 642 8.66 8.39 12.10
CA SER A 642 8.89 9.35 13.18
C SER A 642 10.30 9.19 13.73
N ALA A 643 10.78 10.21 14.44
CA ALA A 643 12.08 10.12 15.11
C ALA A 643 12.12 8.99 16.16
N ASP A 644 11.00 8.75 16.83
CA ASP A 644 10.89 7.66 17.81
C ASP A 644 10.75 6.28 17.16
N GLY A 645 10.07 6.20 16.01
CA GLY A 645 10.02 4.99 15.19
C GLY A 645 11.41 4.55 14.69
N ILE A 646 12.29 5.51 14.36
CA ILE A 646 13.70 5.22 14.06
C ILE A 646 14.40 4.56 15.25
N MET A 647 14.25 5.15 16.43
CA MET A 647 14.88 4.63 17.64
C MET A 647 14.33 3.26 18.05
N GLU A 648 13.05 3.01 17.82
CA GLU A 648 12.42 1.72 18.06
C GLU A 648 13.00 0.63 17.14
N ALA A 649 13.05 0.88 15.82
CA ALA A 649 13.67 -0.03 14.86
C ALA A 649 15.14 -0.31 15.19
N PHE A 650 15.90 0.73 15.56
CA PHE A 650 17.30 0.57 15.95
C PHE A 650 17.47 -0.31 17.19
N ARG A 651 16.62 -0.15 18.22
CA ARG A 651 16.62 -1.04 19.41
C ARG A 651 16.31 -2.50 19.06
N GLU A 652 15.45 -2.72 18.06
CA GLU A 652 15.15 -4.04 17.52
C GLU A 652 16.25 -4.59 16.60
N LYS A 653 17.35 -3.85 16.40
CA LYS A 653 18.45 -4.18 15.48
C LYS A 653 17.98 -4.34 14.03
N LYS A 654 16.98 -3.55 13.65
CA LYS A 654 16.45 -3.45 12.29
C LYS A 654 16.82 -2.11 11.68
N LEU A 655 16.94 -2.08 10.35
CA LEU A 655 17.09 -0.87 9.58
C LEU A 655 15.76 -0.11 9.57
N ALA A 656 15.70 1.03 10.27
CA ALA A 656 14.57 1.93 10.17
C ALA A 656 14.47 2.45 8.73
N SER A 657 13.32 2.25 8.09
CA SER A 657 13.13 2.54 6.68
C SER A 657 12.02 3.57 6.52
N LEU A 658 12.42 4.77 6.12
CA LEU A 658 11.55 5.93 5.93
C LEU A 658 11.38 6.22 4.43
N ILE A 659 10.37 7.01 4.10
CA ILE A 659 10.07 7.38 2.72
C ILE A 659 10.26 8.88 2.54
N ALA A 660 10.91 9.22 1.44
CA ALA A 660 11.14 10.58 0.99
C ALA A 660 10.65 10.76 -0.44
N VAL A 661 10.30 11.97 -0.83
CA VAL A 661 10.00 12.31 -2.24
C VAL A 661 11.00 13.35 -2.71
N GLU A 662 11.63 13.08 -3.86
CA GLU A 662 12.59 14.00 -4.46
C GLU A 662 11.98 14.72 -5.67
N GLY A 663 11.73 16.02 -5.49
CA GLY A 663 11.25 16.94 -6.50
C GLY A 663 9.78 17.29 -6.33
N GLY A 664 9.52 18.60 -6.14
CA GLY A 664 8.18 19.17 -5.97
C GLY A 664 7.26 19.03 -7.20
N HIS A 665 7.79 18.68 -8.38
CA HIS A 665 6.97 18.29 -9.52
C HIS A 665 6.11 17.05 -9.22
N SER A 666 6.48 16.26 -8.22
CA SER A 666 5.70 15.10 -7.75
C SER A 666 4.34 15.46 -7.17
N ILE A 667 4.14 16.70 -6.67
CA ILE A 667 2.84 17.16 -6.17
C ILE A 667 2.00 17.87 -7.23
N ASP A 668 2.55 18.07 -8.43
CA ASP A 668 1.91 18.76 -9.57
C ASP A 668 1.16 20.04 -9.16
N SER A 669 1.81 20.84 -8.31
CA SER A 669 1.31 22.10 -7.72
C SER A 669 -0.02 21.98 -6.95
N ARG A 670 -0.27 20.85 -6.29
CA ARG A 670 -1.48 20.60 -5.48
C ARG A 670 -1.14 20.26 -4.03
N LEU A 671 -1.65 21.06 -3.09
CA LEU A 671 -1.46 20.85 -1.65
C LEU A 671 -2.18 19.58 -1.15
N ALA A 672 -3.27 19.17 -1.78
CA ALA A 672 -3.93 17.89 -1.49
C ALA A 672 -2.98 16.70 -1.73
N VAL A 673 -2.24 16.70 -2.84
CA VAL A 673 -1.28 15.62 -3.15
C VAL A 673 -0.15 15.59 -2.11
N LEU A 674 0.34 16.75 -1.68
CA LEU A 674 1.33 16.86 -0.60
C LEU A 674 0.83 16.21 0.70
N ARG A 675 -0.39 16.52 1.14
CA ARG A 675 -1.00 15.91 2.33
C ARG A 675 -1.15 14.40 2.19
N LEU A 676 -1.61 13.92 1.04
CA LEU A 676 -1.77 12.49 0.80
C LEU A 676 -0.42 11.76 0.77
N PHE A 677 0.65 12.38 0.27
CA PHE A 677 2.00 11.82 0.41
C PHE A 677 2.42 11.70 1.87
N TYR A 678 2.13 12.69 2.72
CA TYR A 678 2.37 12.60 4.16
C TYR A 678 1.62 11.45 4.82
N GLU A 679 0.32 11.30 4.50
CA GLU A 679 -0.53 10.18 4.94
C GLU A 679 0.02 8.83 4.48
N LEU A 680 0.56 8.78 3.27
CA LEU A 680 1.23 7.61 2.73
C LEU A 680 2.63 7.39 3.33
N GLY A 681 3.09 8.24 4.25
CA GLY A 681 4.29 7.99 5.03
C GLY A 681 5.53 8.76 4.61
N VAL A 682 5.40 9.70 3.69
CA VAL A 682 6.50 10.58 3.26
C VAL A 682 6.84 11.53 4.41
N ARG A 683 8.14 11.68 4.72
CA ARG A 683 8.61 12.53 5.83
C ARG A 683 9.56 13.66 5.44
N TYR A 684 10.01 13.70 4.18
CA TYR A 684 10.49 14.92 3.57
C TYR A 684 10.11 15.01 2.09
N LEU A 685 10.01 16.24 1.60
CA LEU A 685 9.91 16.55 0.17
C LEU A 685 11.06 17.48 -0.22
N THR A 686 11.84 17.10 -1.22
CA THR A 686 12.80 17.99 -1.89
C THR A 686 12.05 18.94 -2.81
N LEU A 687 12.14 20.26 -2.56
CA LEU A 687 11.25 21.24 -3.23
C LEU A 687 11.41 21.25 -4.76
N THR A 688 12.61 21.00 -5.27
CA THR A 688 12.89 20.80 -6.68
C THR A 688 13.81 19.60 -6.86
N HIS A 689 13.89 19.05 -8.07
CA HIS A 689 15.05 18.25 -8.49
C HIS A 689 15.91 19.16 -9.39
N SER A 690 16.51 18.65 -10.45
CA SER A 690 17.25 19.42 -11.47
C SER A 690 16.34 20.17 -12.46
N CYS A 691 15.10 20.47 -12.08
CA CYS A 691 14.13 21.21 -12.88
C CYS A 691 13.28 22.13 -12.00
N ASN A 692 12.93 23.29 -12.52
CA ASN A 692 12.02 24.21 -11.85
C ASN A 692 10.62 23.61 -11.77
N THR A 693 9.91 23.93 -10.70
CA THR A 693 8.44 23.84 -10.63
C THR A 693 7.84 25.22 -10.92
N PRO A 694 6.52 25.36 -11.07
CA PRO A 694 5.90 26.69 -11.24
C PRO A 694 6.15 27.64 -10.07
N TRP A 695 6.55 27.11 -8.90
CA TRP A 695 6.61 27.84 -7.64
C TRP A 695 8.00 27.81 -6.95
N ALA A 696 8.99 27.10 -7.51
CA ALA A 696 10.36 27.08 -7.00
C ALA A 696 11.42 26.83 -8.09
N ASP A 697 12.49 27.61 -8.06
CA ASP A 697 13.65 27.47 -8.96
C ASP A 697 14.67 26.44 -8.48
N ALA A 698 15.13 25.58 -9.39
CA ALA A 698 16.16 24.58 -9.16
C ALA A 698 17.57 25.11 -9.33
N SER A 699 18.53 24.50 -8.65
CA SER A 699 19.96 24.88 -8.64
C SER A 699 20.64 25.03 -9.99
N PRO A 700 20.26 24.35 -11.10
CA PRO A 700 20.89 24.63 -12.39
C PRO A 700 20.74 26.09 -12.86
N VAL A 701 19.82 26.87 -12.30
CA VAL A 701 19.71 28.31 -12.59
C VAL A 701 20.93 29.11 -12.08
N ASP A 702 21.65 28.60 -11.09
CA ASP A 702 22.84 29.24 -10.52
C ASP A 702 24.14 28.84 -11.25
N ASP A 703 24.05 28.03 -12.32
CA ASP A 703 25.21 27.64 -13.10
C ASP A 703 25.79 28.83 -13.88
N ILE A 704 27.13 28.92 -13.91
CA ILE A 704 27.83 30.17 -14.19
C ILE A 704 27.85 30.50 -15.69
N GLN A 705 27.80 29.51 -16.59
CA GLN A 705 27.78 29.76 -18.04
C GLN A 705 27.23 28.62 -18.92
N PRO A 706 26.33 28.95 -19.88
CA PRO A 706 25.48 30.12 -19.84
C PRO A 706 24.49 29.97 -18.69
N ALA A 707 24.29 31.03 -17.86
CA ALA A 707 23.18 31.05 -16.92
C ALA A 707 21.89 30.79 -17.73
N PRO A 708 21.19 29.67 -17.52
CA PRO A 708 20.16 29.21 -18.46
C PRO A 708 18.94 30.14 -18.47
N VAL A 709 18.79 31.01 -17.47
CA VAL A 709 17.62 31.87 -17.26
C VAL A 709 18.08 33.27 -16.81
N PRO A 710 17.65 34.38 -17.47
CA PRO A 710 17.89 35.74 -16.99
C PRO A 710 17.36 35.96 -15.56
N PRO A 711 18.03 36.74 -14.69
CA PRO A 711 17.56 36.98 -13.32
C PRO A 711 16.14 37.53 -13.20
N SER A 712 15.65 38.22 -14.23
CA SER A 712 14.27 38.73 -14.31
C SER A 712 13.20 37.66 -14.54
N GLN A 713 13.61 36.41 -14.80
CA GLN A 713 12.76 35.24 -15.03
C GLN A 713 12.89 34.20 -13.91
N LEU A 714 13.64 34.50 -12.84
CA LEU A 714 13.73 33.65 -11.65
C LEU A 714 12.51 33.89 -10.75
N ASN A 715 11.85 32.80 -10.36
CA ASN A 715 10.77 32.81 -9.39
C ASN A 715 11.27 32.88 -7.94
N ASN A 716 12.53 32.48 -7.69
CA ASN A 716 12.99 32.01 -6.39
C ASN A 716 11.92 31.10 -5.77
N LEU A 717 11.51 31.33 -4.52
CA LEU A 717 10.30 30.73 -3.97
C LEU A 717 9.12 31.69 -4.20
N SER A 718 8.13 31.26 -4.97
CA SER A 718 6.97 32.11 -5.28
C SER A 718 6.11 32.38 -4.04
N ALA A 719 5.16 33.32 -4.18
CA ALA A 719 4.26 33.62 -3.08
C ALA A 719 3.43 32.40 -2.65
N TRP A 720 2.94 31.65 -3.63
CA TRP A 720 2.23 30.38 -3.41
C TRP A 720 3.18 29.26 -2.96
N GLY A 721 4.42 29.23 -3.45
CA GLY A 721 5.45 28.27 -2.99
C GLY A 721 5.70 28.34 -1.47
N ARG A 722 5.48 29.50 -0.83
CA ARG A 722 5.50 29.60 0.64
C ARG A 722 4.38 28.79 1.32
N HIS A 723 3.22 28.66 0.69
CA HIS A 723 2.12 27.85 1.23
C HIS A 723 2.50 26.38 1.24
N VAL A 724 3.27 25.91 0.26
CA VAL A 724 3.86 24.55 0.27
C VAL A 724 4.75 24.37 1.49
N VAL A 725 5.68 25.30 1.75
CA VAL A 725 6.57 25.26 2.92
C VAL A 725 5.78 25.28 4.24
N TRP A 726 4.76 26.12 4.35
CA TRP A 726 3.93 26.21 5.56
C TRP A 726 3.05 24.98 5.78
N GLU A 727 2.50 24.41 4.71
CA GLU A 727 1.76 23.15 4.81
C GLU A 727 2.68 22.00 5.22
N MET A 728 3.92 21.95 4.72
CA MET A 728 4.93 21.00 5.21
C MET A 728 5.24 21.21 6.70
N ASN A 729 5.38 22.45 7.16
CA ASN A 729 5.57 22.75 8.59
C ASN A 729 4.36 22.32 9.43
N ARG A 730 3.13 22.58 8.97
CA ARG A 730 1.89 22.18 9.64
C ARG A 730 1.76 20.65 9.71
N LEU A 731 2.13 19.94 8.65
CA LEU A 731 2.13 18.48 8.60
C LEU A 731 3.23 17.85 9.47
N GLY A 732 4.34 18.54 9.71
CA GLY A 732 5.54 17.92 10.27
C GLY A 732 6.34 17.14 9.23
N MET A 733 6.24 17.55 7.96
CA MET A 733 7.10 17.06 6.88
C MET A 733 8.36 17.94 6.82
N MET A 734 9.54 17.33 6.85
CA MET A 734 10.79 18.08 6.72
C MET A 734 10.89 18.72 5.33
N VAL A 735 11.28 19.99 5.31
CA VAL A 735 11.54 20.74 4.07
C VAL A 735 12.97 20.46 3.64
N ASP A 736 13.14 19.74 2.52
CA ASP A 736 14.45 19.49 1.93
C ASP A 736 14.75 20.50 0.82
N ILE A 737 15.84 21.24 1.01
CA ILE A 737 16.34 22.26 0.10
C ILE A 737 17.62 21.81 -0.62
N SER A 738 17.88 20.50 -0.70
CA SER A 738 18.74 19.96 -1.75
C SER A 738 18.15 20.28 -3.14
N HIS A 739 18.99 20.32 -4.17
CA HIS A 739 18.62 20.62 -5.55
C HIS A 739 18.07 22.03 -5.85
N VAL A 740 17.65 22.83 -4.87
CA VAL A 740 17.07 24.16 -5.10
C VAL A 740 18.12 25.23 -5.39
N SER A 741 17.71 26.33 -6.01
CA SER A 741 18.57 27.50 -6.23
C SER A 741 18.95 28.22 -4.94
N TYR A 742 20.05 28.96 -4.96
CA TYR A 742 20.49 29.82 -3.86
C TYR A 742 19.39 30.81 -3.42
N GLY A 743 18.62 31.35 -4.37
CA GLY A 743 17.47 32.21 -4.07
C GLY A 743 16.40 31.49 -3.24
N VAL A 744 16.02 30.27 -3.64
CA VAL A 744 15.08 29.43 -2.88
C VAL A 744 15.63 29.05 -1.51
N MET A 745 16.93 28.72 -1.39
CA MET A 745 17.55 28.40 -0.08
C MET A 745 17.33 29.54 0.93
N ARG A 746 17.55 30.79 0.50
CA ARG A 746 17.34 31.98 1.35
C ARG A 746 15.89 32.18 1.71
N ASP A 747 14.99 32.11 0.72
CA ASP A 747 13.57 32.34 0.96
C ASP A 747 12.98 31.29 1.91
N VAL A 748 13.36 30.02 1.76
CA VAL A 748 12.90 28.95 2.64
C VAL A 748 13.42 29.15 4.07
N LEU A 749 14.71 29.44 4.26
CA LEU A 749 15.28 29.68 5.59
C LEU A 749 14.64 30.87 6.30
N GLN A 750 14.24 31.89 5.53
CA GLN A 750 13.52 33.04 6.05
C GLN A 750 12.08 32.69 6.50
N HIS A 751 11.34 31.90 5.72
CA HIS A 751 9.90 31.70 5.91
C HIS A 751 9.50 30.39 6.61
N SER A 752 10.36 29.37 6.65
CA SER A 752 10.09 28.12 7.34
C SER A 752 10.01 28.35 8.85
N ARG A 753 8.97 27.77 9.46
CA ARG A 753 8.73 27.78 10.91
C ARG A 753 9.49 26.67 11.63
N ALA A 754 9.84 25.59 10.91
CA ALA A 754 10.61 24.47 11.41
C ALA A 754 12.04 24.45 10.82
N PRO A 755 13.01 23.77 11.47
CA PRO A 755 14.31 23.53 10.87
C PRO A 755 14.20 22.78 9.54
N VAL A 756 15.09 23.08 8.60
CA VAL A 756 15.12 22.49 7.26
C VAL A 756 16.33 21.59 7.09
N ILE A 757 16.29 20.74 6.06
CA ILE A 757 17.39 19.81 5.74
C ILE A 757 17.95 20.11 4.35
N PHE A 758 19.22 19.80 4.17
CA PHE A 758 19.74 19.37 2.86
C PHE A 758 19.99 17.87 2.98
N SER A 759 19.13 17.04 2.40
CA SER A 759 19.24 15.57 2.44
C SER A 759 20.51 15.01 1.80
N HIS A 760 21.08 15.67 0.77
CA HIS A 760 22.31 15.23 0.08
C HIS A 760 22.98 16.42 -0.66
N SER A 761 23.62 17.33 0.07
CA SER A 761 24.38 18.46 -0.53
C SER A 761 25.71 18.67 0.19
N SER A 762 26.75 19.10 -0.54
CA SER A 762 28.11 19.31 -0.01
C SER A 762 28.45 20.80 0.10
N ALA A 763 29.69 21.14 0.48
CA ALA A 763 30.09 22.53 0.77
C ALA A 763 30.64 23.28 -0.45
N HIS A 764 30.03 24.43 -0.80
CA HIS A 764 30.43 25.23 -1.96
C HIS A 764 31.80 25.89 -1.77
N GLY A 765 32.15 26.23 -0.52
CA GLY A 765 33.47 26.78 -0.19
C GLY A 765 34.64 25.81 -0.43
N VAL A 766 34.38 24.51 -0.54
CA VAL A 766 35.36 23.48 -0.90
C VAL A 766 35.38 23.23 -2.41
N PHE A 767 34.21 23.03 -3.01
CA PHE A 767 34.07 22.87 -4.46
C PHE A 767 32.88 23.69 -4.98
N GLN A 768 33.17 24.62 -5.90
CA GLN A 768 32.20 25.56 -6.46
C GLN A 768 31.31 24.86 -7.49
N HIS A 769 30.25 24.24 -7.00
CA HIS A 769 29.23 23.58 -7.80
C HIS A 769 27.85 24.05 -7.34
N HIS A 770 26.92 24.30 -8.26
CA HIS A 770 25.58 24.84 -7.94
C HIS A 770 24.77 23.92 -7.01
N ARG A 771 25.09 22.62 -6.96
CA ARG A 771 24.50 21.66 -6.00
C ARG A 771 25.04 21.78 -4.56
N ASN A 772 26.09 22.55 -4.33
CA ASN A 772 26.70 22.71 -3.03
C ASN A 772 26.25 23.98 -2.32
N VAL A 773 26.26 23.93 -0.99
CA VAL A 773 25.73 24.97 -0.09
C VAL A 773 26.77 26.04 0.19
N GLN A 774 26.42 27.31 -0.01
CA GLN A 774 27.26 28.48 0.24
C GLN A 774 27.43 28.76 1.74
N ASP A 775 28.57 29.32 2.13
CA ASP A 775 28.95 29.53 3.53
C ASP A 775 27.99 30.45 4.30
N ASP A 776 27.35 31.41 3.65
CA ASP A 776 26.32 32.27 4.25
C ASP A 776 25.04 31.47 4.55
N ILE A 777 24.61 30.61 3.63
CA ILE A 777 23.51 29.66 3.84
C ILE A 777 23.82 28.69 4.98
N LEU A 778 25.05 28.16 5.04
CA LEU A 778 25.48 27.29 6.15
C LEU A 778 25.36 27.99 7.51
N ARG A 779 25.77 29.26 7.61
CA ARG A 779 25.63 30.05 8.86
C ARG A 779 24.16 30.27 9.23
N GLU A 780 23.30 30.53 8.25
CA GLU A 780 21.87 30.73 8.48
C GLU A 780 21.18 29.43 8.88
N LEU A 781 21.50 28.32 8.21
CA LEU A 781 21.04 26.98 8.53
C LEU A 781 21.34 26.62 9.99
N ALA A 782 22.57 26.89 10.45
CA ALA A 782 22.98 26.66 11.84
C ALA A 782 22.17 27.50 12.84
N ARG A 783 21.90 28.78 12.53
CA ARG A 783 21.04 29.64 13.36
C ARG A 783 19.61 29.12 13.43
N LYS A 784 19.11 28.56 12.34
CA LYS A 784 17.79 27.92 12.22
C LYS A 784 17.80 26.45 12.67
N ARG A 785 18.93 25.97 13.22
CA ARG A 785 19.11 24.62 13.78
C ARG A 785 18.86 23.47 12.79
N GLY A 786 18.92 23.77 11.49
CA GLY A 786 18.80 22.80 10.41
C GLY A 786 20.03 21.91 10.28
N ILE A 787 20.07 21.09 9.23
CA ILE A 787 21.15 20.13 8.99
C ILE A 787 21.51 20.06 7.50
N VAL A 788 22.80 19.97 7.20
CA VAL A 788 23.30 19.60 5.89
C VAL A 788 23.86 18.19 5.94
N MET A 789 23.32 17.30 5.12
CA MET A 789 23.70 15.91 5.03
C MET A 789 24.59 15.76 3.80
N VAL A 790 25.88 15.45 4.03
CA VAL A 790 26.93 15.58 3.02
C VAL A 790 26.80 14.49 1.95
N ASN A 791 26.82 14.93 0.69
CA ASN A 791 26.77 14.09 -0.52
C ASN A 791 28.15 13.52 -0.86
N PHE A 792 28.20 12.31 -1.42
CA PHE A 792 29.45 11.65 -1.81
C PHE A 792 29.75 11.71 -3.31
N TYR A 793 28.85 12.24 -4.14
CA TYR A 793 29.01 12.23 -5.59
C TYR A 793 30.29 12.97 -6.02
N PRO A 794 31.25 12.32 -6.69
CA PRO A 794 32.51 12.95 -7.07
C PRO A 794 32.36 14.23 -7.90
N LEU A 795 31.33 14.35 -8.73
CA LEU A 795 31.08 15.57 -9.51
C LEU A 795 30.60 16.75 -8.64
N PHE A 796 30.02 16.50 -7.47
CA PHE A 796 29.62 17.53 -6.51
C PHE A 796 30.70 17.75 -5.44
N VAL A 797 31.49 16.73 -5.14
CA VAL A 797 32.59 16.80 -4.16
C VAL A 797 33.84 17.47 -4.78
N GLY A 798 34.01 17.42 -6.10
CA GLY A 798 35.19 18.00 -6.77
C GLY A 798 36.46 17.15 -6.63
N GLY A 799 36.30 15.89 -6.24
CA GLY A 799 37.33 14.90 -6.01
C GLY A 799 36.70 13.51 -5.91
N ASN A 800 37.51 12.46 -5.96
CA ASN A 800 37.02 11.08 -6.07
C ASN A 800 37.52 10.16 -4.95
N THR A 801 37.87 10.71 -3.79
CA THR A 801 38.32 9.94 -2.62
C THR A 801 37.52 10.30 -1.36
N ILE A 802 37.55 9.42 -0.36
CA ILE A 802 37.00 9.70 0.97
C ILE A 802 37.64 10.94 1.64
N ASP A 803 38.88 11.30 1.27
CA ASP A 803 39.55 12.51 1.79
C ASP A 803 38.80 13.77 1.37
N ASP A 804 38.28 13.80 0.14
CA ASP A 804 37.53 14.91 -0.39
C ASP A 804 36.20 15.11 0.36
N VAL A 805 35.53 14.01 0.72
CA VAL A 805 34.34 14.05 1.59
C VAL A 805 34.67 14.56 2.99
N ILE A 806 35.80 14.14 3.56
CA ILE A 806 36.28 14.64 4.86
C ILE A 806 36.58 16.14 4.81
N MET A 807 37.08 16.67 3.69
CA MET A 807 37.28 18.13 3.52
C MET A 807 35.95 18.88 3.62
N HIS A 808 34.89 18.41 2.97
CA HIS A 808 33.56 19.02 3.10
C HIS A 808 33.03 18.96 4.54
N LEU A 809 33.13 17.81 5.20
CA LEU A 809 32.69 17.65 6.60
C LEU A 809 33.41 18.62 7.54
N ASN A 810 34.74 18.74 7.40
CA ASN A 810 35.54 19.65 8.22
C ASN A 810 35.26 21.13 7.92
N HIS A 811 35.03 21.49 6.64
CA HIS A 811 34.67 22.86 6.26
C HIS A 811 33.32 23.27 6.84
N ILE A 812 32.30 22.42 6.71
CA ILE A 812 30.96 22.66 7.28
C ILE A 812 31.05 22.76 8.81
N ARG A 813 31.83 21.89 9.46
CA ARG A 813 32.07 21.93 10.92
C ARG A 813 32.70 23.24 11.37
N ALA A 814 33.64 23.79 10.59
CA ALA A 814 34.28 25.06 10.91
C ALA A 814 33.30 26.25 10.88
N ILE A 815 32.24 26.17 10.08
CA ILE A 815 31.25 27.25 9.92
C ILE A 815 30.07 27.10 10.87
N THR A 816 29.51 25.89 10.96
CA THR A 816 28.23 25.62 11.62
C THR A 816 28.37 25.03 13.02
N GLY A 817 29.57 24.57 13.39
CA GLY A 817 29.76 23.66 14.50
C GLY A 817 29.33 22.23 14.14
N ILE A 818 29.28 21.34 15.13
CA ILE A 818 28.97 19.92 14.87
C ILE A 818 27.46 19.66 14.74
N ASP A 819 26.61 20.53 15.28
CA ASP A 819 25.19 20.24 15.42
C ASP A 819 24.41 20.31 14.09
N SER A 820 24.99 20.79 12.99
CA SER A 820 24.29 20.97 11.71
C SER A 820 24.77 20.04 10.60
N ILE A 821 25.39 18.90 10.93
CA ILE A 821 26.03 18.00 9.95
C ILE A 821 25.43 16.59 10.03
N GLY A 822 25.13 16.01 8.88
CA GLY A 822 24.73 14.60 8.71
C GLY A 822 25.35 13.98 7.46
N LEU A 823 24.85 12.82 7.05
CA LEU A 823 25.33 12.08 5.88
C LEU A 823 24.18 11.72 4.94
N GLY A 824 24.33 11.98 3.65
CA GLY A 824 23.35 11.66 2.62
C GLY A 824 24.08 11.25 1.37
N GLY A 825 24.51 10.00 1.32
CA GLY A 825 25.54 9.52 0.40
C GLY A 825 25.14 9.55 -1.07
N ASP A 826 23.84 9.67 -1.38
CA ASP A 826 23.32 9.65 -2.75
C ASP A 826 23.59 8.30 -3.45
N TYR A 827 23.66 7.24 -2.64
CA TYR A 827 23.84 5.88 -3.13
C TYR A 827 22.64 5.47 -4.00
N ASN A 828 22.91 4.62 -5.00
CA ASN A 828 21.99 4.29 -6.09
C ASN A 828 21.50 5.48 -6.97
N GLY A 829 21.73 6.74 -6.60
CA GLY A 829 21.35 7.93 -7.37
C GLY A 829 22.40 8.31 -8.42
N VAL A 830 23.66 7.99 -8.11
CA VAL A 830 24.83 8.39 -8.92
C VAL A 830 25.54 7.19 -9.56
N GLU A 831 26.31 7.44 -10.61
CA GLU A 831 27.02 6.40 -11.37
C GLU A 831 28.45 6.14 -10.87
N VAL A 832 29.01 7.07 -10.10
CA VAL A 832 30.36 6.98 -9.55
C VAL A 832 30.36 7.43 -8.10
N THR A 833 31.17 6.76 -7.29
CA THR A 833 31.34 7.03 -5.86
C THR A 833 32.83 7.21 -5.53
N PRO A 834 33.18 7.87 -4.41
CA PRO A 834 34.58 8.09 -4.05
C PRO A 834 35.28 6.78 -3.66
N GLU A 835 36.59 6.70 -3.92
CA GLU A 835 37.46 5.63 -3.44
C GLU A 835 37.50 5.64 -1.90
N GLY A 836 37.17 4.49 -1.29
CA GLY A 836 36.94 4.35 0.14
C GLY A 836 35.47 4.53 0.56
N LEU A 837 34.57 4.94 -0.34
CA LEU A 837 33.13 5.09 -0.12
C LEU A 837 32.33 4.43 -1.26
N GLU A 838 32.79 3.28 -1.76
CA GLU A 838 32.26 2.66 -2.98
C GLU A 838 30.78 2.24 -2.87
N ASP A 839 30.32 1.92 -1.66
CA ASP A 839 28.97 1.45 -1.37
C ASP A 839 28.61 1.64 0.10
N VAL A 840 27.35 1.35 0.45
CA VAL A 840 26.82 1.51 1.81
C VAL A 840 27.58 0.72 2.88
N SER A 841 28.50 -0.18 2.54
CA SER A 841 29.31 -0.90 3.55
C SER A 841 30.47 -0.08 4.13
N LYS A 842 30.69 1.14 3.62
CA LYS A 842 31.92 1.93 3.85
C LYS A 842 31.82 3.03 4.90
N TYR A 843 30.63 3.31 5.44
CA TYR A 843 30.49 4.29 6.53
C TYR A 843 31.42 4.01 7.74
N PRO A 844 31.63 2.76 8.20
CA PRO A 844 32.56 2.50 9.31
C PRO A 844 33.99 3.01 9.06
N ASP A 845 34.46 2.98 7.80
CA ASP A 845 35.80 3.43 7.44
C ASP A 845 35.89 4.97 7.50
N LEU A 846 34.85 5.69 7.08
CA LEU A 846 34.74 7.15 7.26
C LEU A 846 34.80 7.56 8.73
N PHE A 847 34.03 6.88 9.58
CA PHE A 847 33.98 7.17 11.02
C PHE A 847 35.33 6.94 11.70
N ASP A 848 36.03 5.88 11.35
CA ASP A 848 37.37 5.62 11.87
C ASP A 848 38.39 6.68 11.44
N MET A 849 38.32 7.14 10.19
CA MET A 849 39.19 8.21 9.70
C MET A 849 38.93 9.54 10.42
N LEU A 850 37.66 9.90 10.64
CA LEU A 850 37.27 11.08 11.41
C LEU A 850 37.73 11.00 12.88
N ALA A 851 37.60 9.82 13.52
CA ALA A 851 38.07 9.59 14.88
C ALA A 851 39.61 9.66 15.00
N ASN A 852 40.33 9.19 13.99
CA ASN A 852 41.79 9.21 13.97
C ASN A 852 42.35 10.60 13.61
N GLY A 853 41.58 11.42 12.89
CA GLY A 853 42.02 12.74 12.42
C GLY A 853 43.10 12.66 11.35
N VAL A 854 43.08 11.61 10.51
CA VAL A 854 44.08 11.37 9.47
C VAL A 854 43.39 10.97 8.16
N MET A 855 43.69 11.69 7.09
CA MET A 855 43.26 11.41 5.71
C MET A 855 44.09 10.27 5.11
N ARG A 856 43.63 9.65 4.03
CA ARG A 856 44.38 8.63 3.27
C ARG A 856 45.68 9.19 2.71
N SER A 857 45.68 10.47 2.34
CA SER A 857 46.88 11.23 1.93
C SER A 857 47.97 11.31 3.02
N GLY A 858 47.62 11.04 4.28
CA GLY A 858 48.47 11.22 5.45
C GLY A 858 48.36 12.59 6.10
N GLU A 859 47.60 13.52 5.51
CA GLU A 859 47.28 14.82 6.11
C GLU A 859 46.46 14.66 7.39
N LYS A 860 46.75 15.49 8.40
CA LYS A 860 46.09 15.44 9.70
C LYS A 860 45.13 16.60 9.89
N PHE A 861 44.00 16.32 10.52
CA PHE A 861 43.02 17.32 10.95
C PHE A 861 42.63 17.09 12.41
N THR A 862 41.84 18.00 12.98
CA THR A 862 41.35 17.85 14.35
C THR A 862 40.42 16.64 14.43
N ALA A 863 40.85 15.60 15.14
CA ALA A 863 40.07 14.39 15.35
C ALA A 863 38.68 14.70 15.92
N TRP A 864 37.69 13.97 15.43
CA TRP A 864 36.31 14.09 15.88
C TRP A 864 36.15 13.29 17.18
N SER A 865 35.53 13.92 18.18
CA SER A 865 35.24 13.25 19.44
C SER A 865 34.16 12.19 19.27
N ARG A 866 34.02 11.30 20.26
CA ARG A 866 32.92 10.33 20.29
C ARG A 866 31.55 11.01 20.19
N GLU A 867 31.35 12.11 20.90
CA GLU A 867 30.10 12.88 20.84
C GLU A 867 29.89 13.50 19.46
N ASP A 868 30.95 14.04 18.84
CA ASP A 868 30.84 14.59 17.48
C ASP A 868 30.39 13.53 16.47
N LEU A 869 30.94 12.32 16.59
CA LEU A 869 30.58 11.20 15.73
C LEU A 869 29.16 10.70 16.01
N GLN A 870 28.70 10.68 17.27
CA GLN A 870 27.31 10.31 17.58
C GLN A 870 26.32 11.32 16.94
N LYS A 871 26.67 12.60 16.97
CA LYS A 871 25.92 13.68 16.31
C LYS A 871 25.89 13.50 14.80
N LEU A 872 27.04 13.23 14.17
CA LEU A 872 27.15 12.95 12.74
C LEU A 872 26.36 11.70 12.32
N ALA A 873 26.43 10.63 13.11
CA ALA A 873 25.77 9.37 12.81
C ALA A 873 24.25 9.53 12.68
N GLY A 874 23.61 10.24 13.60
CA GLY A 874 22.16 10.41 13.50
C GLY A 874 21.53 11.31 14.56
N LEU A 875 22.20 11.62 15.66
CA LEU A 875 21.58 12.44 16.71
C LEU A 875 21.22 13.85 16.21
N ASN A 876 21.96 14.40 15.25
CA ASN A 876 21.61 15.68 14.62
C ASN A 876 20.31 15.60 13.83
N LEU A 877 20.14 14.56 13.00
CA LEU A 877 18.92 14.38 12.22
C LEU A 877 17.72 14.08 13.14
N LEU A 878 17.90 13.23 14.15
CA LEU A 878 16.84 12.94 15.13
C LEU A 878 16.39 14.19 15.88
N ARG A 879 17.31 15.12 16.18
CA ARG A 879 16.96 16.42 16.76
C ARG A 879 16.10 17.24 15.79
N VAL A 880 16.54 17.38 14.54
CA VAL A 880 15.80 18.13 13.51
C VAL A 880 14.41 17.54 13.31
N PHE A 881 14.32 16.22 13.17
CA PHE A 881 13.04 15.55 12.94
C PHE A 881 12.08 15.72 14.13
N ARG A 882 12.56 15.58 15.37
CA ARG A 882 11.74 15.88 16.57
C ARG A 882 11.31 17.34 16.66
N GLU A 883 12.15 18.28 16.22
CA GLU A 883 11.78 19.70 16.22
C GLU A 883 10.70 19.98 15.17
N VAL A 884 10.77 19.32 14.01
CA VAL A 884 9.72 19.37 12.97
C VAL A 884 8.40 18.75 13.46
N GLU A 885 8.45 17.58 14.13
CA GLU A 885 7.27 16.95 14.76
C GLU A 885 6.67 17.85 15.86
N SER A 886 7.53 18.50 16.66
CA SER A 886 7.08 19.44 17.69
C SER A 886 6.38 20.66 17.11
N ILE A 887 6.86 21.20 15.99
CA ILE A 887 6.18 22.30 15.28
C ILE A 887 4.82 21.84 14.75
N ARG A 888 4.70 20.65 14.15
CA ARG A 888 3.40 20.07 13.78
C ARG A 888 2.43 20.05 14.96
N ASP A 889 2.89 19.56 16.11
CA ASP A 889 2.06 19.45 17.30
C ASP A 889 1.62 20.83 17.85
N MET A 890 2.42 21.88 17.63
CA MET A 890 2.04 23.27 17.94
C MET A 890 1.05 23.87 16.94
N LEU A 891 1.00 23.35 15.72
CA LEU A 891 0.16 23.85 14.62
C LEU A 891 -1.10 23.01 14.40
N VAL A 892 -1.45 22.12 15.33
CA VAL A 892 -2.62 21.22 15.23
C VAL A 892 -3.96 21.96 15.07
N ASP A 893 -4.05 23.19 15.60
CA ASP A 893 -5.23 24.04 15.51
C ASP A 893 -5.22 24.96 14.26
N GLU A 894 -4.15 24.95 13.46
CA GLU A 894 -4.14 25.66 12.17
C GLU A 894 -4.80 24.81 11.09
N ASP A 895 -5.76 25.39 10.38
CA ASP A 895 -6.43 24.74 9.26
C ASP A 895 -5.41 24.45 8.13
N PRO A 896 -5.58 23.34 7.38
CA PRO A 896 -4.78 23.07 6.19
C PRO A 896 -4.86 24.20 5.17
N TYR A 897 -3.75 24.50 4.50
CA TYR A 897 -3.76 25.46 3.39
C TYR A 897 -4.52 24.86 2.19
N GLU A 898 -5.45 25.65 1.64
CA GLU A 898 -6.33 25.25 0.52
C GLU A 898 -6.17 26.15 -0.72
N ASP A 899 -5.24 27.10 -0.69
CA ASP A 899 -5.03 28.01 -1.82
C ASP A 899 -4.62 27.23 -3.08
N LEU A 900 -5.38 27.45 -4.15
CA LEU A 900 -5.04 27.00 -5.48
C LEU A 900 -3.86 27.83 -6.02
N ILE A 901 -2.98 27.20 -6.80
CA ILE A 901 -1.87 27.92 -7.42
C ILE A 901 -2.42 28.90 -8.46
N PRO A 902 -2.09 30.21 -8.40
CA PRO A 902 -2.61 31.17 -9.37
C PRO A 902 -2.15 30.86 -10.81
N TYR A 903 -3.02 31.09 -11.80
CA TYR A 903 -2.68 30.91 -13.22
C TYR A 903 -1.41 31.68 -13.63
N GLU A 904 -1.21 32.86 -13.04
CA GLU A 904 -0.05 33.72 -13.30
C GLU A 904 1.29 33.08 -12.92
N GLU A 905 1.32 32.14 -11.97
CA GLU A 905 2.53 31.37 -11.64
C GLU A 905 2.89 30.40 -12.77
N PHE A 906 1.90 29.78 -13.43
CA PHE A 906 2.14 28.95 -14.61
C PHE A 906 2.60 29.76 -15.82
N GLU A 907 2.02 30.94 -16.03
CA GLU A 907 2.48 31.87 -17.08
C GLU A 907 3.93 32.30 -16.84
N ARG A 908 4.25 32.70 -15.60
CA ARG A 908 5.60 33.13 -15.22
C ARG A 908 6.62 32.02 -15.39
N ALA A 909 6.25 30.79 -15.04
CA ALA A 909 7.08 29.60 -15.22
C ALA A 909 7.13 29.11 -16.69
N ASN A 910 6.42 29.77 -17.62
CA ASN A 910 6.33 29.41 -19.03
C ASN A 910 5.80 27.98 -19.25
N VAL A 911 4.81 27.58 -18.44
CA VAL A 911 4.16 26.26 -18.48
C VAL A 911 2.63 26.36 -18.51
N ALA A 912 2.08 27.48 -18.97
CA ALA A 912 0.64 27.65 -19.11
C ALA A 912 0.01 26.84 -20.27
N ASP A 913 0.81 26.43 -21.26
CA ASP A 913 0.35 25.69 -22.46
C ASP A 913 0.74 24.19 -22.43
N GLN A 914 0.70 23.56 -21.25
CA GLN A 914 1.08 22.15 -21.08
C GLN A 914 -0.01 21.19 -21.58
N PRO A 915 0.37 20.04 -22.15
CA PRO A 915 -0.58 19.16 -22.86
C PRO A 915 -1.48 18.30 -21.96
N CYS A 916 -1.20 18.22 -20.66
CA CYS A 916 -1.85 17.27 -19.76
C CYS A 916 -2.46 17.90 -18.50
N MET A 917 -2.70 19.22 -18.52
CA MET A 917 -3.51 19.91 -17.51
C MET A 917 -4.63 20.67 -18.23
N THR A 918 -5.84 20.67 -17.66
CA THR A 918 -6.96 21.41 -18.26
C THR A 918 -6.89 22.89 -17.91
N ASP A 919 -7.61 23.73 -18.67
CA ASP A 919 -7.77 25.15 -18.32
C ASP A 919 -8.37 25.32 -16.91
N MET A 920 -9.22 24.38 -16.46
CA MET A 920 -9.80 24.38 -15.12
C MET A 920 -8.74 24.08 -14.04
N ASP A 921 -7.86 23.10 -14.27
CA ASP A 921 -6.79 22.68 -13.34
C ASP A 921 -5.71 23.75 -13.15
N ILE A 922 -5.42 24.52 -14.20
CA ILE A 922 -4.47 25.64 -14.12
C ILE A 922 -5.16 26.95 -13.74
N HIS A 923 -6.47 26.91 -13.47
CA HIS A 923 -7.31 28.04 -13.08
C HIS A 923 -7.28 29.19 -14.10
N LYS A 924 -7.23 28.82 -15.38
CA LYS A 924 -7.34 29.74 -16.51
C LYS A 924 -8.82 30.09 -16.69
N ASN A 925 -9.17 31.26 -16.15
CA ASN A 925 -10.47 32.00 -16.16
C ASN A 925 -11.22 32.04 -14.83
#